data_AF-A0A2E0JAM3-F1
#
_entry.id   AF-A0A2E0JAM3-F1
#
_cell.length_a   1.000
_cell.length_b   1.000
_cell.length_c   1.000
_cell.angle_alpha   90.00
_cell.angle_beta   90.00
_cell.angle_gamma   90.00
#
_symmetry.space_group_name_H-M   'P 1'
#
loop_
_entity.id
_entity.type
_entity.pdbx_description
1 polymer ?
#
loop_
_entity_poly.entity_id
_entity_poly.type
_entity_poly.pdbx_seq_one_letter_code
_entity_poly.pdbx_strand_id
1 'polypeptide(L)'
;MKKFSFIPEDTIKAQSLAADPATSAWVSANAGSGKTHVLAQRVIRLLLQGADPSKILCLTYTRAAAANMANRVFRDLAGWSLLPDDALSDVIARMEGKEPNREKLARARRLFARALETPGGLKIQTIHAFCEAILHQFPLEANIAGHFELLDTQMEEALLAEARRDLLSGAAGEDGALAEAFAEVLERGGESGLQELLSEIIARRDGLRAFIDEIGNDPVPYSALFEEFDFAADDTAASIAASIWPLPGFDAGAFRAFVAEAEAVDAKTVLKSIVPDASRAFEEADPLRRLDHLRKGFLKADGGVYGESTFKKALRTALPDIVERYGEAAETIRNAADRVALFRMLEATRAALVIADGMIARYERLKRARGFLDFNDLIMRTIRLLARADAGPWVQYKLDKGIDHVLIDEAQDTSPEQWQIVRLLAEEFFAGESAREGLLRTIFAVGDEKQSIYSFQGAEPAAFGESGRAFEKKVREVERRFERLRLRYSFRSTEDVLRAADLVFSKADVAQGLTHDPEPIEHLAVRAGQPGYVEVWSPIAPVAVDEPEDWTEAIDHASAPAVRLAETIAQTVEDWIRNGEIIEGTGKRLTAGDVLVLVRKRDRFVHALSRSLKNRHIDVAGADRLRLTAHIAVQDLIALGRFLIQPHDDLSLAAVLKSPLFGMDEERLFRLAWNRGRAVPLFDAMRAQALEDPAVAGMVETLQNWQNEAAFKPAFEFYAGLLTGTREREGARRLFVARLGHEANDILDEFLSFALAGERAGLNGLEALLSALEGQAPEIKREMDQTRDELRIMTVHAAKGLEAPVVFLVDPGSAPFVSQHLPKLMPFAPRGEGWQGKGFLWRAGKDVSNTVAATFEADAKIKAEEEYRRLLYVGMTRAEDRLIVCGYHGQREPQELTWLNVVRAALSGADRVEERTSPAICAPVYRYRVSDAPAVKPEAEKPAETAPETALPEALLSPPPMPADLPRPLSPSRAGALIEADYEPVPSPLSPVLDEARKPGFAIQRGLAVHKLLQLLPECPQEEREAATGRYLDRVGGTWSSEERQAVWHSVRAILEDTRFAPIFAPGSRAEVSVMGELTLGKRRHAVSGKVDRLAVTDDAVLIVDYKTNRPAPKSLEEAPAAYVAQLALYAELLKPLYPGRRVEAALLFTETPALLPVPEDRLADALERLTGA
;
A
#
# COMPACT_ATOMS: atom_id res chain seq x y z
N MET A 1 14.00 1.82 -25.15
CA MET A 1 13.83 3.26 -25.44
C MET A 1 13.18 3.37 -26.80
N LYS A 2 12.01 4.03 -26.94
CA LYS A 2 11.46 4.41 -28.24
C LYS A 2 12.52 5.31 -28.92
N LYS A 3 12.95 4.99 -30.15
CA LYS A 3 13.92 5.82 -30.88
C LYS A 3 13.17 7.05 -31.40
N PHE A 4 13.40 8.21 -30.79
CA PHE A 4 12.88 9.48 -31.28
C PHE A 4 13.83 10.02 -32.36
N SER A 5 13.28 10.44 -33.49
CA SER A 5 14.04 10.92 -34.66
C SER A 5 14.62 12.33 -34.46
N PHE A 6 14.10 13.11 -33.51
CA PHE A 6 14.54 14.48 -33.23
C PHE A 6 14.33 14.80 -31.75
N ILE A 7 15.38 15.23 -31.05
CA ILE A 7 15.29 15.83 -29.72
C ILE A 7 15.96 17.21 -29.81
N PRO A 8 15.28 18.31 -29.47
CA PRO A 8 15.84 19.65 -29.54
C PRO A 8 17.12 19.77 -28.71
N GLU A 9 18.14 20.46 -29.22
CA GLU A 9 19.42 20.65 -28.52
C GLU A 9 19.25 21.33 -27.16
N ASP A 10 18.37 22.32 -27.05
CA ASP A 10 18.13 23.04 -25.80
C ASP A 10 17.55 22.12 -24.72
N THR A 11 16.71 21.17 -25.12
CA THR A 11 16.18 20.13 -24.21
C THR A 11 17.29 19.22 -23.72
N ILE A 12 18.19 18.78 -24.62
CA ILE A 12 19.35 17.95 -24.26
C ILE A 12 20.27 18.72 -23.30
N LYS A 13 20.56 20.00 -23.60
CA LYS A 13 21.37 20.87 -22.73
C LYS A 13 20.73 21.04 -21.36
N ALA A 14 19.43 21.31 -21.29
CA ALA A 14 18.70 21.46 -20.02
C ALA A 14 18.67 20.16 -19.21
N GLN A 15 18.41 19.01 -19.85
CA GLN A 15 18.44 17.70 -19.17
C GLN A 15 19.85 17.34 -18.69
N SER A 16 20.89 17.63 -19.50
CA SER A 16 22.29 17.41 -19.12
C SER A 16 22.73 18.30 -17.96
N LEU A 17 22.29 19.57 -17.94
CA LEU A 17 22.55 20.50 -16.85
C LEU A 17 21.82 20.10 -15.56
N ALA A 18 20.57 19.64 -15.68
CA ALA A 18 19.80 19.10 -14.55
C ALA A 18 20.46 17.84 -13.95
N ALA A 19 20.98 16.96 -14.80
CA ALA A 19 21.65 15.74 -14.39
C ALA A 19 23.11 15.96 -13.93
N ASP A 20 23.63 17.20 -13.96
CA ASP A 20 25.02 17.49 -13.59
C ASP A 20 25.25 17.29 -12.08
N PRO A 21 26.11 16.33 -11.67
CA PRO A 21 26.41 16.10 -10.27
C PRO A 21 27.07 17.28 -9.55
N ALA A 22 27.68 18.22 -10.29
CA ALA A 22 28.43 19.33 -9.73
C ALA A 22 27.56 20.51 -9.24
N THR A 23 26.27 20.51 -9.56
CA THR A 23 25.36 21.63 -9.28
C THR A 23 24.14 21.17 -8.52
N SER A 24 23.57 22.04 -7.69
CA SER A 24 22.21 21.84 -7.18
C SER A 24 21.22 22.27 -8.26
N ALA A 25 20.14 21.52 -8.47
CA ALA A 25 19.19 21.83 -9.54
C ALA A 25 17.73 21.67 -9.09
N TRP A 26 16.90 22.61 -9.54
CA TRP A 26 15.47 22.64 -9.32
C TRP A 26 14.75 22.61 -10.65
N VAL A 27 14.10 21.48 -10.94
CA VAL A 27 13.58 21.18 -12.27
C VAL A 27 12.06 21.22 -12.25
N SER A 28 11.49 22.24 -12.89
CA SER A 28 10.06 22.30 -13.21
C SER A 28 9.84 21.60 -14.55
N ALA A 29 9.05 20.54 -14.57
CA ALA A 29 9.02 19.62 -15.70
C ALA A 29 7.60 19.20 -16.05
N ASN A 30 7.13 19.60 -17.23
CA ASN A 30 5.80 19.27 -17.73
C ASN A 30 5.54 17.75 -17.77
N ALA A 31 4.29 17.33 -17.93
CA ALA A 31 3.94 15.93 -18.11
C ALA A 31 4.69 15.30 -19.30
N GLY A 32 5.26 14.10 -19.08
CA GLY A 32 5.98 13.37 -20.12
C GLY A 32 7.37 13.92 -20.49
N SER A 33 7.90 14.91 -19.77
CA SER A 33 9.20 15.55 -20.08
C SER A 33 10.45 14.74 -19.71
N GLY A 34 10.27 13.51 -19.21
CA GLY A 34 11.37 12.64 -18.84
C GLY A 34 11.97 12.90 -17.45
N LYS A 35 11.18 13.44 -16.49
CA LYS A 35 11.59 13.65 -15.08
C LYS A 35 12.39 12.47 -14.50
N THR A 36 11.81 11.28 -14.54
CA THR A 36 12.43 10.04 -14.04
C THR A 36 13.68 9.65 -14.83
N HIS A 37 13.79 10.04 -16.11
CA HIS A 37 15.00 9.81 -16.90
C HIS A 37 16.15 10.70 -16.42
N VAL A 38 15.88 11.99 -16.24
CA VAL A 38 16.86 12.97 -15.73
C VAL A 38 17.32 12.58 -14.33
N LEU A 39 16.39 12.18 -13.46
CA LEU A 39 16.69 11.72 -12.10
C LEU A 39 17.56 10.46 -12.09
N ALA A 40 17.23 9.45 -12.90
CA ALA A 40 18.04 8.22 -13.04
C ALA A 40 19.44 8.53 -13.61
N GLN A 41 19.53 9.37 -14.65
CA GLN A 41 20.80 9.82 -15.20
C GLN A 41 21.65 10.55 -14.15
N ARG A 42 21.04 11.39 -13.30
CA ARG A 42 21.75 12.06 -12.22
C ARG A 42 22.36 11.08 -11.23
N VAL A 43 21.59 10.07 -10.79
CA VAL A 43 22.12 9.01 -9.90
C VAL A 43 23.28 8.27 -10.57
N ILE A 44 23.13 7.88 -11.84
CA ILE A 44 24.19 7.18 -12.58
C ILE A 44 25.45 8.05 -12.71
N ARG A 45 25.31 9.35 -13.00
CA ARG A 45 26.44 10.30 -13.09
C ARG A 45 27.13 10.51 -11.75
N LEU A 46 26.39 10.57 -10.64
CA LEU A 46 26.94 10.62 -9.29
C LEU A 46 27.80 9.38 -9.00
N LEU A 47 27.28 8.19 -9.30
CA LEU A 47 28.00 6.93 -9.16
C LEU A 47 29.26 6.86 -10.04
N LEU A 48 29.17 7.35 -11.28
CA LEU A 48 30.32 7.44 -12.20
C LEU A 48 31.42 8.37 -11.67
N GLN A 49 31.07 9.50 -11.08
CA GLN A 49 32.02 10.41 -10.45
C GLN A 49 32.66 9.81 -9.18
N GLY A 50 32.09 8.73 -8.65
CA GLY A 50 32.65 7.98 -7.53
C GLY A 50 31.95 8.25 -6.21
N ALA A 51 30.75 8.88 -6.23
CA ALA A 51 29.90 8.94 -5.06
C ALA A 51 29.59 7.52 -4.57
N ASP A 52 29.65 7.33 -3.26
CA ASP A 52 29.28 6.06 -2.65
C ASP A 52 27.76 5.88 -2.74
N PRO A 53 27.24 4.74 -3.24
CA PRO A 53 25.80 4.50 -3.35
C PRO A 53 25.04 4.74 -2.04
N SER A 54 25.66 4.45 -0.89
CA SER A 54 25.07 4.63 0.45
C SER A 54 24.85 6.10 0.84
N LYS A 55 25.45 7.04 0.12
CA LYS A 55 25.40 8.50 0.38
C LYS A 55 24.48 9.29 -0.55
N ILE A 56 23.85 8.60 -1.50
CA ILE A 56 22.86 9.18 -2.41
C ILE A 56 21.48 8.83 -1.85
N LEU A 57 20.79 9.82 -1.31
CA LEU A 57 19.41 9.66 -0.83
C LEU A 57 18.45 10.12 -1.92
N CYS A 58 17.64 9.20 -2.44
CA CYS A 58 16.55 9.54 -3.36
C CYS A 58 15.20 9.29 -2.69
N LEU A 59 14.45 10.37 -2.52
CA LEU A 59 13.12 10.38 -1.90
C LEU A 59 12.05 10.48 -2.99
N THR A 60 11.09 9.56 -2.97
CA THR A 60 9.93 9.58 -3.86
C THR A 60 8.62 9.67 -3.06
N TYR A 61 7.54 10.06 -3.73
CA TYR A 61 6.22 10.12 -3.10
C TYR A 61 5.59 8.73 -2.91
N THR A 62 5.66 7.87 -3.93
CA THR A 62 5.04 6.52 -3.91
C THR A 62 6.07 5.39 -3.95
N ARG A 63 5.71 4.23 -3.37
CA ARG A 63 6.51 3.00 -3.44
C ARG A 63 6.70 2.53 -4.89
N ALA A 64 5.68 2.70 -5.74
CA ALA A 64 5.76 2.37 -7.16
C ALA A 64 6.78 3.25 -7.91
N ALA A 65 6.84 4.56 -7.61
CA ALA A 65 7.85 5.45 -8.20
C ALA A 65 9.26 5.07 -7.75
N ALA A 66 9.46 4.76 -6.47
CA ALA A 66 10.75 4.27 -5.95
C ALA A 66 11.19 2.99 -6.68
N ALA A 67 10.30 2.00 -6.78
CA ALA A 67 10.60 0.73 -7.46
C ALA A 67 10.90 0.90 -8.95
N ASN A 68 10.11 1.72 -9.67
CA ASN A 68 10.34 2.01 -11.08
C ASN A 68 11.71 2.66 -11.29
N MET A 69 12.03 3.67 -10.46
CA MET A 69 13.31 4.36 -10.52
C MET A 69 14.49 3.42 -10.22
N ALA A 70 14.41 2.61 -9.17
CA ALA A 70 15.44 1.64 -8.83
C ALA A 70 15.65 0.61 -9.95
N ASN A 71 14.56 0.01 -10.45
CA ASN A 71 14.60 -0.93 -11.57
C ASN A 71 15.21 -0.31 -12.83
N ARG A 72 14.99 0.98 -13.07
CA ARG A 72 15.59 1.68 -14.20
C ARG A 72 17.10 1.84 -14.05
N VAL A 73 17.56 2.32 -12.89
CA VAL A 73 19.01 2.46 -12.60
C VAL A 73 19.70 1.12 -12.70
N PHE A 74 19.14 0.06 -12.09
CA PHE A 74 19.72 -1.28 -12.15
C PHE A 74 19.76 -1.84 -13.57
N ARG A 75 18.71 -1.63 -14.37
CA ARG A 75 18.68 -2.07 -15.77
C ARG A 75 19.77 -1.40 -16.61
N ASP A 76 19.96 -0.09 -16.44
CA ASP A 76 20.97 0.66 -17.18
C ASP A 76 22.39 0.20 -16.77
N LEU A 77 22.66 0.06 -15.47
CA LEU A 77 23.95 -0.42 -14.96
C LEU A 77 24.22 -1.89 -15.35
N ALA A 78 23.21 -2.75 -15.34
CA ALA A 78 23.33 -4.14 -15.78
C ALA A 78 23.68 -4.20 -17.27
N GLY A 79 23.02 -3.39 -18.11
CA GLY A 79 23.33 -3.26 -19.53
C GLY A 79 24.79 -2.88 -19.77
N TRP A 80 25.33 -1.93 -18.98
CA TRP A 80 26.73 -1.49 -19.11
C TRP A 80 27.75 -2.58 -18.80
N SER A 81 27.43 -3.51 -17.90
CA SER A 81 28.32 -4.64 -17.59
C SER A 81 28.52 -5.57 -18.79
N LEU A 82 27.54 -5.64 -19.70
CA LEU A 82 27.51 -6.52 -20.87
C LEU A 82 27.96 -5.84 -22.18
N LEU A 83 27.97 -4.51 -22.24
CA LEU A 83 28.34 -3.80 -23.47
C LEU A 83 29.84 -3.95 -23.81
N PRO A 84 30.22 -3.98 -25.10
CA PRO A 84 31.59 -3.79 -25.56
C PRO A 84 32.18 -2.41 -25.14
N ASP A 85 33.51 -2.29 -25.07
CA ASP A 85 34.18 -1.07 -24.58
C ASP A 85 33.92 0.18 -25.45
N ASP A 86 33.87 0.02 -26.77
CA ASP A 86 33.53 1.09 -27.73
C ASP A 86 32.09 1.57 -27.53
N ALA A 87 31.14 0.65 -27.44
CA ALA A 87 29.73 0.97 -27.19
C ALA A 87 29.51 1.61 -25.81
N LEU A 88 30.20 1.13 -24.76
CA LEU A 88 30.14 1.72 -23.43
C LEU A 88 30.78 3.11 -23.40
N SER A 89 31.88 3.30 -24.13
CA SER A 89 32.54 4.60 -24.28
C SER A 89 31.60 5.63 -24.91
N ASP A 90 30.92 5.27 -26.00
CA ASP A 90 29.93 6.12 -26.67
C ASP A 90 28.78 6.52 -25.75
N VAL A 91 28.26 5.58 -24.96
CA VAL A 91 27.16 5.84 -24.02
C VAL A 91 27.57 6.84 -22.95
N ILE A 92 28.76 6.68 -22.35
CA ILE A 92 29.26 7.59 -21.31
C ILE A 92 29.63 8.95 -21.92
N ALA A 93 30.24 8.97 -23.11
CA ALA A 93 30.61 10.19 -23.81
C ALA A 93 29.38 11.06 -24.14
N ARG A 94 28.26 10.44 -24.57
CA ARG A 94 27.00 11.15 -24.78
C ARG A 94 26.40 11.70 -23.48
N MET A 95 26.60 11.01 -22.36
CA MET A 95 26.04 11.41 -21.07
C MET A 95 26.82 12.55 -20.38
N GLU A 96 28.15 12.53 -20.46
CA GLU A 96 29.00 13.55 -19.80
C GLU A 96 29.60 14.58 -20.75
N GLY A 97 29.45 14.41 -22.06
CA GLY A 97 30.04 15.27 -23.09
C GLY A 97 31.56 15.14 -23.22
N LYS A 98 32.16 14.10 -22.63
CA LYS A 98 33.61 13.83 -22.64
C LYS A 98 33.87 12.34 -22.77
N GLU A 99 34.86 11.95 -23.56
CA GLU A 99 35.25 10.53 -23.66
C GLU A 99 35.76 9.99 -22.31
N PRO A 100 35.27 8.82 -21.86
CA PRO A 100 35.72 8.22 -20.63
C PRO A 100 37.15 7.66 -20.78
N ASN A 101 37.96 7.83 -19.74
CA ASN A 101 39.24 7.13 -19.66
C ASN A 101 39.03 5.65 -19.27
N ARG A 102 40.08 4.82 -19.38
CA ARG A 102 40.03 3.39 -19.03
C ARG A 102 39.59 3.12 -17.59
N GLU A 103 39.98 3.98 -16.64
CA GLU A 103 39.57 3.85 -15.24
C GLU A 103 38.06 4.04 -15.07
N LYS A 104 37.48 5.00 -15.80
CA LYS A 104 36.05 5.29 -15.76
C LYS A 104 35.23 4.18 -16.41
N LEU A 105 35.71 3.60 -17.51
CA LEU A 105 35.12 2.39 -18.10
C LEU A 105 35.15 1.21 -17.13
N ALA A 106 36.30 0.96 -16.49
CA ALA A 106 36.43 -0.09 -15.48
C ALA A 106 35.50 0.15 -14.27
N ARG A 107 35.36 1.41 -13.83
CA ARG A 107 34.42 1.79 -12.78
C ARG A 107 32.97 1.54 -13.22
N ALA A 108 32.58 2.00 -14.41
CA ALA A 108 31.23 1.84 -14.96
C ALA A 108 30.79 0.37 -14.95
N ARG A 109 31.66 -0.56 -15.34
CA ARG A 109 31.38 -2.01 -15.32
C ARG A 109 31.15 -2.57 -13.90
N ARG A 110 31.81 -2.00 -12.90
CA ARG A 110 31.68 -2.44 -11.49
C ARG A 110 30.50 -1.79 -10.77
N LEU A 111 29.88 -0.75 -11.33
CA LEU A 111 28.80 -0.02 -10.66
C LEU A 111 27.59 -0.90 -10.37
N PHE A 112 27.24 -1.83 -11.26
CA PHE A 112 26.13 -2.77 -11.03
C PHE A 112 26.36 -3.63 -9.78
N ALA A 113 27.53 -4.31 -9.71
CA ALA A 113 27.91 -5.11 -8.55
C ALA A 113 28.00 -4.26 -7.28
N ARG A 114 28.64 -3.09 -7.36
CA ARG A 114 28.78 -2.19 -6.20
C ARG A 114 27.43 -1.70 -5.67
N ALA A 115 26.49 -1.37 -6.56
CA ALA A 115 25.15 -0.95 -6.17
C ALA A 115 24.35 -2.10 -5.53
N LEU A 116 24.54 -3.34 -6.00
CA LEU A 116 23.89 -4.54 -5.45
C LEU A 116 24.48 -4.96 -4.10
N GLU A 117 25.80 -4.88 -3.95
CA GLU A 117 26.56 -5.22 -2.73
C GLU A 117 26.54 -4.12 -1.67
N THR A 118 25.96 -2.95 -1.96
CA THR A 118 25.79 -1.89 -0.97
C THR A 118 24.85 -2.38 0.13
N PRO A 119 25.25 -2.38 1.41
CA PRO A 119 24.37 -2.76 2.51
C PRO A 119 23.08 -1.92 2.52
N GLY A 120 21.91 -2.57 2.50
CA GLY A 120 20.62 -1.90 2.37
C GLY A 120 20.28 -1.42 0.95
N GLY A 121 21.13 -1.67 -0.05
CA GLY A 121 20.94 -1.29 -1.44
C GLY A 121 21.07 0.22 -1.72
N LEU A 122 20.68 0.63 -2.93
CA LEU A 122 20.51 2.04 -3.26
C LEU A 122 19.37 2.63 -2.42
N LYS A 123 19.60 3.75 -1.73
CA LYS A 123 18.61 4.45 -0.90
C LYS A 123 17.58 5.20 -1.76
N ILE A 124 16.81 4.46 -2.55
CA ILE A 124 15.68 4.94 -3.36
C ILE A 124 14.40 4.45 -2.67
N GLN A 125 13.76 5.35 -1.93
CA GLN A 125 12.63 4.97 -1.06
C GLN A 125 11.67 6.14 -0.86
N THR A 126 10.49 5.85 -0.29
CA THR A 126 9.55 6.92 0.05
C THR A 126 10.02 7.70 1.28
N ILE A 127 9.52 8.93 1.44
CA ILE A 127 9.81 9.75 2.64
C ILE A 127 9.38 9.00 3.91
N HIS A 128 8.23 8.33 3.91
CA HIS A 128 7.77 7.52 5.03
C HIS A 128 8.72 6.35 5.34
N ALA A 129 9.14 5.58 4.33
CA ALA A 129 10.07 4.47 4.53
C ALA A 129 11.44 4.94 5.05
N PHE A 130 11.88 6.13 4.62
CA PHE A 130 13.08 6.76 5.18
C PHE A 130 12.90 7.14 6.65
N CYS A 131 11.78 7.75 7.03
CA CYS A 131 11.47 8.10 8.42
C CYS A 131 11.38 6.85 9.31
N GLU A 132 10.69 5.82 8.84
CA GLU A 132 10.59 4.51 9.50
C GLU A 132 11.97 3.89 9.74
N ALA A 133 12.83 3.88 8.72
CA ALA A 133 14.20 3.38 8.84
C ALA A 133 15.03 4.17 9.86
N ILE A 134 14.91 5.51 9.90
CA ILE A 134 15.57 6.34 10.91
C ILE A 134 15.08 6.00 12.31
N LEU A 135 13.77 5.91 12.51
CA LEU A 135 13.20 5.65 13.83
C LEU A 135 13.57 4.26 14.35
N HIS A 136 13.65 3.25 13.48
CA HIS A 136 14.16 1.94 13.86
C HIS A 136 15.66 1.93 14.20
N GLN A 137 16.46 2.81 13.59
CA GLN A 137 17.88 2.94 13.90
C GLN A 137 18.15 3.71 15.19
N PHE A 138 17.31 4.70 15.53
CA PHE A 138 17.48 5.58 16.68
C PHE A 138 16.24 5.62 17.60
N PRO A 139 15.73 4.46 18.07
CA PRO A 139 14.48 4.42 18.83
C PRO A 139 14.62 5.09 20.21
N LEU A 140 15.81 5.00 20.83
CA LEU A 140 16.06 5.60 22.14
C LEU A 140 16.12 7.13 22.05
N GLU A 141 16.84 7.67 21.07
CA GLU A 141 16.93 9.11 20.82
C GLU A 141 15.57 9.71 20.43
N ALA A 142 14.74 8.93 19.71
CA ALA A 142 13.39 9.31 19.33
C ALA A 142 12.34 9.10 20.43
N ASN A 143 12.73 8.55 21.60
CA ASN A 143 11.84 8.22 22.71
C ASN A 143 10.63 7.35 22.25
N ILE A 144 10.93 6.27 21.54
CA ILE A 144 9.97 5.27 21.07
C ILE A 144 10.38 3.86 21.53
N ALA A 145 9.43 2.93 21.46
CA ALA A 145 9.72 1.51 21.69
C ALA A 145 10.71 0.99 20.64
N GLY A 146 11.66 0.14 21.07
CA GLY A 146 12.70 -0.41 20.18
C GLY A 146 12.16 -1.28 19.04
N HIS A 147 10.99 -1.90 19.23
CA HIS A 147 10.26 -2.65 18.22
C HIS A 147 8.87 -2.04 18.06
N PHE A 148 8.80 -0.83 17.51
CA PHE A 148 7.51 -0.27 17.16
C PHE A 148 6.94 -0.97 15.93
N GLU A 149 5.61 -1.03 15.86
CA GLU A 149 4.88 -1.54 14.70
C GLU A 149 4.06 -0.41 14.09
N LEU A 150 3.96 -0.40 12.76
CA LEU A 150 3.22 0.61 12.03
C LEU A 150 1.74 0.25 12.00
N LEU A 151 0.89 1.18 12.43
CA LEU A 151 -0.57 1.02 12.36
C LEU A 151 -1.01 0.93 10.89
N ASP A 152 -1.66 -0.18 10.57
CA ASP A 152 -2.50 -0.22 9.37
C ASP A 152 -3.87 0.42 9.65
N THR A 153 -4.69 0.57 8.59
CA THR A 153 -6.01 1.20 8.70
C THR A 153 -6.96 0.43 9.64
N GLN A 154 -6.84 -0.89 9.72
CA GLN A 154 -7.70 -1.72 10.56
C GLN A 154 -7.32 -1.61 12.04
N MET A 155 -6.02 -1.60 12.34
CA MET A 155 -5.48 -1.37 13.67
C MET A 155 -5.83 0.03 14.18
N GLU A 156 -5.75 1.05 13.31
CA GLU A 156 -6.12 2.43 13.64
C GLU A 156 -7.61 2.53 14.03
N GLU A 157 -8.51 1.95 13.23
CA GLU A 157 -9.95 1.93 13.52
C GLU A 157 -10.27 1.19 14.83
N ALA A 158 -9.65 0.03 15.06
CA ALA A 158 -9.83 -0.75 16.28
C ALA A 158 -9.38 0.03 17.53
N LEU A 159 -8.22 0.69 17.44
CA LEU A 159 -7.65 1.49 18.52
C LEU A 159 -8.50 2.76 18.78
N LEU A 160 -9.06 3.37 17.74
CA LEU A 160 -10.01 4.48 17.86
C LEU A 160 -11.32 4.03 18.53
N ALA A 161 -11.86 2.87 18.16
CA ALA A 161 -13.07 2.31 18.78
C ALA A 161 -12.86 2.00 20.26
N GLU A 162 -11.68 1.51 20.64
CA GLU A 162 -11.29 1.31 22.04
C GLU A 162 -11.12 2.63 22.80
N ALA A 163 -10.36 3.59 22.24
CA ALA A 163 -10.19 4.92 22.82
C ALA A 163 -11.54 5.62 23.06
N ARG A 164 -12.49 5.47 22.12
CA ARG A 164 -13.86 5.98 22.22
C ARG A 164 -14.61 5.32 23.37
N ARG A 165 -14.54 3.99 23.52
CA ARG A 165 -15.20 3.27 24.63
C ARG A 165 -14.63 3.71 25.98
N ASP A 166 -13.31 3.87 26.08
CA ASP A 166 -12.61 4.38 27.26
C ASP A 166 -12.98 5.83 27.58
N LEU A 167 -13.24 6.65 26.56
CA LEU A 167 -13.67 8.04 26.72
C LEU A 167 -15.10 8.12 27.25
N LEU A 168 -16.02 7.35 26.65
CA LEU A 168 -17.44 7.33 27.04
C LEU A 168 -17.66 6.73 28.44
N SER A 169 -16.94 5.66 28.77
CA SER A 169 -16.99 5.08 30.13
C SER A 169 -16.39 6.02 31.17
N GLY A 170 -15.32 6.75 30.81
CA GLY A 170 -14.72 7.79 31.64
C GLY A 170 -15.64 9.00 31.85
N ALA A 171 -16.39 9.45 30.83
CA ALA A 171 -17.32 10.58 30.95
C ALA A 171 -18.52 10.29 31.87
N ALA A 172 -18.85 9.01 32.07
CA ALA A 172 -19.90 8.60 32.99
C ALA A 172 -19.47 8.63 34.48
N GLY A 173 -18.19 8.90 34.79
CA GLY A 173 -17.66 8.98 36.16
C GLY A 173 -16.71 10.17 36.38
N GLU A 174 -16.66 10.68 37.62
CA GLU A 174 -15.77 11.70 38.25
C GLU A 174 -15.34 12.99 37.50
N ASP A 175 -15.40 13.11 36.17
CA ASP A 175 -14.93 14.26 35.38
C ASP A 175 -16.10 15.09 34.82
N GLY A 176 -16.59 16.02 35.63
CA GLY A 176 -17.78 16.84 35.32
C GLY A 176 -17.62 17.72 34.07
N ALA A 177 -16.41 18.23 33.80
CA ALA A 177 -16.14 19.08 32.64
C ALA A 177 -16.28 18.31 31.31
N LEU A 178 -15.83 17.05 31.29
CA LEU A 178 -15.97 16.19 30.11
C LEU A 178 -17.43 15.84 29.84
N ALA A 179 -18.21 15.53 30.89
CA ALA A 179 -19.64 15.24 30.77
C ALA A 179 -20.44 16.44 30.22
N GLU A 180 -20.16 17.65 30.71
CA GLU A 180 -20.75 18.90 30.19
C GLU A 180 -20.39 19.12 28.72
N ALA A 181 -19.12 18.92 28.35
CA ALA A 181 -18.69 19.03 26.96
C ALA A 181 -19.39 18.03 26.04
N PHE A 182 -19.59 16.78 26.47
CA PHE A 182 -20.37 15.78 25.72
C PHE A 182 -21.83 16.19 25.55
N ALA A 183 -22.46 16.73 26.59
CA ALA A 183 -23.84 17.20 26.52
C ALA A 183 -23.98 18.34 25.50
N GLU A 184 -23.08 19.33 25.54
CA GLU A 184 -23.06 20.46 24.60
C GLU A 184 -22.88 19.99 23.15
N VAL A 185 -21.96 19.07 22.91
CA VAL A 185 -21.70 18.52 21.57
C VAL A 185 -22.88 17.68 21.06
N LEU A 186 -23.51 16.89 21.93
CA LEU A 186 -24.69 16.08 21.58
C LEU A 186 -25.93 16.94 21.31
N GLU A 187 -26.14 18.00 22.09
CA GLU A 187 -27.26 18.93 21.88
C GLU A 187 -27.20 19.59 20.50
N ARG A 188 -25.99 19.96 20.06
CA ARG A 188 -25.79 20.68 18.79
C ARG A 188 -25.61 19.76 17.59
N GLY A 189 -24.76 18.74 17.71
CA GLY A 189 -24.33 17.88 16.61
C GLY A 189 -25.08 16.54 16.51
N GLY A 190 -25.82 16.14 17.54
CA GLY A 190 -26.42 14.81 17.64
C GLY A 190 -25.39 13.67 17.72
N GLU A 191 -25.86 12.42 17.69
CA GLU A 191 -24.96 11.26 17.76
C GLU A 191 -24.04 11.16 16.55
N SER A 192 -24.55 11.40 15.35
CA SER A 192 -23.74 11.38 14.12
C SER A 192 -22.67 12.47 14.13
N GLY A 193 -22.99 13.69 14.58
CA GLY A 193 -22.04 14.79 14.65
C GLY A 193 -20.94 14.55 15.67
N LEU A 194 -21.24 13.88 16.79
CA LEU A 194 -20.22 13.44 17.75
C LEU A 194 -19.28 12.39 17.13
N GLN A 195 -19.82 11.42 16.39
CA GLN A 195 -19.00 10.39 15.73
C GLN A 195 -18.07 10.99 14.66
N GLU A 196 -18.58 11.94 13.87
CA GLU A 196 -17.79 12.71 12.91
C GLU A 196 -16.69 13.51 13.63
N LEU A 197 -17.03 14.22 14.71
CA LEU A 197 -16.07 15.01 15.50
C LEU A 197 -14.94 14.14 16.07
N LEU A 198 -15.26 13.00 16.68
CA LEU A 198 -14.24 12.10 17.25
C LEU A 198 -13.26 11.58 16.18
N SER A 199 -13.78 11.28 14.99
CA SER A 199 -12.95 10.85 13.85
C SER A 199 -12.04 11.98 13.36
N GLU A 200 -12.58 13.20 13.24
CA GLU A 200 -11.82 14.37 12.83
C GLU A 200 -10.76 14.81 13.85
N ILE A 201 -11.02 14.63 15.15
CA ILE A 201 -10.06 14.90 16.23
C ILE A 201 -8.81 14.03 16.05
N ILE A 202 -8.96 12.73 15.79
CA ILE A 202 -7.81 11.83 15.60
C ILE A 202 -7.06 12.16 14.31
N ALA A 203 -7.78 12.45 13.22
CA ALA A 203 -7.18 12.83 11.95
C ALA A 203 -6.34 14.12 12.02
N ARG A 204 -6.64 15.00 12.98
CA ARG A 204 -5.98 16.32 13.16
C ARG A 204 -5.27 16.46 14.50
N ARG A 205 -4.99 15.34 15.16
CA ARG A 205 -4.53 15.28 16.55
C ARG A 205 -3.29 16.11 16.83
N ASP A 206 -2.31 16.15 15.93
CA ASP A 206 -1.04 16.84 16.20
C ASP A 206 -1.22 18.35 16.20
N GLY A 207 -1.97 18.88 15.22
CA GLY A 207 -2.32 20.30 15.18
C GLY A 207 -3.21 20.70 16.37
N LEU A 208 -4.20 19.86 16.69
CA LEU A 208 -5.06 20.09 17.86
C LEU A 208 -4.29 20.04 19.16
N ARG A 209 -3.37 19.08 19.31
CA ARG A 209 -2.56 18.95 20.53
C ARG A 209 -1.67 20.16 20.72
N ALA A 210 -0.98 20.61 19.68
CA ALA A 210 -0.17 21.83 19.73
C ALA A 210 -1.02 23.05 20.12
N PHE A 211 -2.19 23.20 19.52
CA PHE A 211 -3.12 24.29 19.84
C PHE A 211 -3.62 24.21 21.31
N ILE A 212 -4.09 23.04 21.75
CA ILE A 212 -4.57 22.82 23.13
C ILE A 212 -3.46 23.03 24.15
N ASP A 213 -2.23 22.58 23.89
CA ASP A 213 -1.12 22.73 24.83
C ASP A 213 -0.74 24.22 25.03
N GLU A 214 -0.90 25.07 24.01
CA GLU A 214 -0.62 26.51 24.08
C GLU A 214 -1.72 27.32 24.80
N ILE A 215 -3.01 27.05 24.52
CA ILE A 215 -4.13 27.88 25.05
C ILE A 215 -5.01 27.19 26.10
N GLY A 216 -4.81 25.89 26.35
CA GLY A 216 -5.63 25.09 27.27
C GLY A 216 -5.32 25.32 28.75
N ASN A 217 -4.13 25.86 29.07
CA ASN A 217 -3.65 26.08 30.44
C ASN A 217 -3.87 27.52 30.96
N ASP A 218 -4.64 28.35 30.26
CA ASP A 218 -5.01 29.69 30.70
C ASP A 218 -5.84 29.67 32.00
N PRO A 219 -5.84 30.75 32.81
CA PRO A 219 -6.67 30.86 34.03
C PRO A 219 -8.17 30.62 33.77
N VAL A 220 -8.62 30.95 32.56
CA VAL A 220 -9.91 30.54 31.99
C VAL A 220 -9.58 29.74 30.73
N PRO A 221 -9.81 28.42 30.70
CA PRO A 221 -9.40 27.60 29.56
C PRO A 221 -9.92 28.15 28.23
N TYR A 222 -9.01 28.27 27.26
CA TYR A 222 -9.29 28.74 25.90
C TYR A 222 -9.71 30.21 25.79
N SER A 223 -9.40 31.09 26.76
CA SER A 223 -9.71 32.53 26.66
C SER A 223 -9.09 33.20 25.44
N ALA A 224 -7.84 32.84 25.08
CA ALA A 224 -7.16 33.37 23.90
C ALA A 224 -7.94 33.12 22.58
N LEU A 225 -8.73 32.04 22.51
CA LEU A 225 -9.58 31.77 21.35
C LEU A 225 -10.72 32.78 21.21
N PHE A 226 -11.28 33.28 22.32
CA PHE A 226 -12.34 34.29 22.29
C PHE A 226 -11.78 35.68 21.98
N GLU A 227 -10.60 36.01 22.52
CA GLU A 227 -9.91 37.28 22.28
C GLU A 227 -9.54 37.47 20.80
N GLU A 228 -9.14 36.39 20.11
CA GLU A 228 -8.84 36.40 18.67
C GLU A 228 -10.01 36.88 17.79
N PHE A 229 -11.24 36.76 18.27
CA PHE A 229 -12.46 37.21 17.59
C PHE A 229 -13.11 38.44 18.24
N ASP A 230 -12.33 39.23 19.00
CA ASP A 230 -12.76 40.47 19.63
C ASP A 230 -13.92 40.28 20.65
N PHE A 231 -13.87 39.19 21.42
CA PHE A 231 -14.76 38.95 22.56
C PHE A 231 -14.04 39.14 23.89
N ALA A 232 -14.73 39.78 24.83
CA ALA A 232 -14.25 39.92 26.22
C ALA A 232 -14.59 38.67 27.04
N ALA A 233 -13.87 38.45 28.15
CA ALA A 233 -14.08 37.29 29.01
C ALA A 233 -15.48 37.23 29.67
N ASP A 234 -16.16 38.37 29.78
CA ASP A 234 -17.51 38.52 30.34
C ASP A 234 -18.61 38.61 29.27
N ASP A 235 -18.25 38.53 27.97
CA ASP A 235 -19.24 38.44 26.90
C ASP A 235 -20.04 37.14 27.01
N THR A 236 -21.34 37.26 26.78
CA THR A 236 -22.27 36.13 26.67
C THR A 236 -23.15 36.33 25.44
N ALA A 237 -23.72 35.25 24.89
CA ALA A 237 -24.68 35.37 23.81
C ALA A 237 -25.83 36.34 24.14
N ALA A 238 -26.25 36.40 25.42
CA ALA A 238 -27.28 37.32 25.90
C ALA A 238 -26.80 38.77 26.00
N SER A 239 -25.56 39.04 26.44
CA SER A 239 -25.03 40.42 26.50
C SER A 239 -24.84 41.00 25.09
N ILE A 240 -24.37 40.20 24.14
CA ILE A 240 -24.22 40.59 22.73
C ILE A 240 -25.60 40.86 22.10
N ALA A 241 -26.59 40.00 22.37
CA ALA A 241 -27.96 40.24 21.89
C ALA A 241 -28.63 41.45 22.57
N ALA A 242 -28.23 41.79 23.78
CA ALA A 242 -28.74 42.97 24.49
C ALA A 242 -28.15 44.29 23.95
N SER A 243 -26.92 44.27 23.42
CA SER A 243 -26.21 45.49 22.98
C SER A 243 -26.86 46.20 21.79
N ILE A 244 -27.73 45.51 21.03
CA ILE A 244 -28.46 46.12 19.91
C ILE A 244 -29.70 46.91 20.34
N TRP A 245 -30.06 46.90 21.63
CA TRP A 245 -31.29 47.52 22.10
C TRP A 245 -31.01 48.82 22.88
N PRO A 246 -31.66 49.95 22.57
CA PRO A 246 -32.69 50.15 21.53
C PRO A 246 -32.12 50.09 20.09
N LEU A 247 -32.93 49.58 19.16
CA LEU A 247 -32.53 49.34 17.77
C LEU A 247 -32.24 50.65 17.03
N PRO A 248 -31.02 50.86 16.48
CA PRO A 248 -30.72 52.01 15.64
C PRO A 248 -31.69 52.13 14.46
N GLY A 249 -32.16 53.34 14.17
CA GLY A 249 -33.18 53.62 13.16
C GLY A 249 -34.63 53.38 13.61
N PHE A 250 -34.88 52.58 14.65
CA PHE A 250 -36.22 52.25 15.16
C PHE A 250 -36.30 52.18 16.70
N ASP A 251 -36.63 53.30 17.33
CA ASP A 251 -37.15 53.28 18.69
C ASP A 251 -38.63 52.84 18.74
N ALA A 252 -39.17 52.60 19.94
CA ALA A 252 -40.56 52.17 20.11
C ALA A 252 -41.60 53.19 19.58
N GLY A 253 -41.23 54.46 19.42
CA GLY A 253 -42.08 55.48 18.80
C GLY A 253 -42.05 55.39 17.28
N ALA A 254 -40.86 55.32 16.70
CA ALA A 254 -40.59 55.20 15.27
C ALA A 254 -41.16 53.91 14.69
N PHE A 255 -41.08 52.79 15.42
CA PHE A 255 -41.70 51.53 14.99
C PHE A 255 -43.23 51.62 14.96
N ARG A 256 -43.85 52.22 15.98
CA ARG A 256 -45.31 52.45 16.00
C ARG A 256 -45.76 53.35 14.85
N ALA A 257 -44.99 54.40 14.54
CA ALA A 257 -45.24 55.27 13.39
C ALA A 257 -45.12 54.50 12.06
N PHE A 258 -44.11 53.64 11.93
CA PHE A 258 -43.94 52.79 10.75
C PHE A 258 -45.10 51.82 10.54
N VAL A 259 -45.58 51.16 11.59
CA VAL A 259 -46.74 50.25 11.51
C VAL A 259 -48.02 51.03 11.15
N ALA A 260 -48.27 52.17 11.80
CA ALA A 260 -49.45 52.99 11.53
C ALA A 260 -49.49 53.51 10.09
N GLU A 261 -48.35 53.98 9.56
CA GLU A 261 -48.25 54.44 8.17
C GLU A 261 -48.35 53.27 7.18
N ALA A 262 -47.80 52.10 7.51
CA ALA A 262 -47.93 50.89 6.70
C ALA A 262 -49.39 50.41 6.59
N GLU A 263 -50.17 50.53 7.67
CA GLU A 263 -51.62 50.26 7.69
C GLU A 263 -52.40 51.31 6.88
N ALA A 264 -52.09 52.60 7.09
CA ALA A 264 -52.76 53.71 6.41
C ALA A 264 -52.63 53.65 4.88
N VAL A 265 -51.47 53.19 4.39
CA VAL A 265 -51.19 53.08 2.94
C VAL A 265 -51.46 51.69 2.35
N ASP A 266 -52.00 50.75 3.13
CA ASP A 266 -52.23 49.34 2.74
C ASP A 266 -50.97 48.69 2.13
N ALA A 267 -49.86 48.73 2.87
CA ALA A 267 -48.58 48.14 2.49
C ALA A 267 -48.56 46.62 2.76
N LYS A 268 -49.36 45.85 2.01
CA LYS A 268 -49.59 44.41 2.22
C LYS A 268 -48.33 43.56 2.44
N THR A 269 -47.26 43.81 1.70
CA THR A 269 -46.00 43.06 1.83
C THR A 269 -45.32 43.28 3.18
N VAL A 270 -45.30 44.53 3.66
CA VAL A 270 -44.72 44.92 4.96
C VAL A 270 -45.58 44.37 6.10
N LEU A 271 -46.90 44.55 6.02
CA LEU A 271 -47.84 44.09 7.04
C LEU A 271 -47.85 42.56 7.19
N LYS A 272 -47.63 41.82 6.11
CA LYS A 272 -47.60 40.34 6.14
C LYS A 272 -46.23 39.77 6.52
N SER A 273 -45.14 40.39 6.10
CA SER A 273 -43.80 39.77 6.15
C SER A 273 -42.90 40.35 7.24
N ILE A 274 -43.09 41.60 7.64
CA ILE A 274 -42.19 42.33 8.55
C ILE A 274 -42.87 42.54 9.90
N VAL A 275 -44.06 43.15 9.89
CA VAL A 275 -44.76 43.63 11.10
C VAL A 275 -45.05 42.52 12.13
N PRO A 276 -45.46 41.28 11.77
CA PRO A 276 -45.84 40.28 12.76
C PRO A 276 -44.70 39.88 13.70
N ASP A 277 -43.52 39.58 13.16
CA ASP A 277 -42.35 39.18 13.96
C ASP A 277 -41.63 40.39 14.54
N ALA A 278 -41.57 41.52 13.82
CA ALA A 278 -41.03 42.75 14.38
C ALA A 278 -41.82 43.21 15.61
N SER A 279 -43.17 43.19 15.59
CA SER A 279 -43.97 43.62 16.74
C SER A 279 -43.73 42.74 17.97
N ARG A 280 -43.60 41.42 17.78
CA ARG A 280 -43.22 40.49 18.86
C ARG A 280 -41.85 40.84 19.45
N ALA A 281 -40.89 41.25 18.61
CA ALA A 281 -39.59 41.66 19.09
C ALA A 281 -39.63 42.91 20.00
N PHE A 282 -40.45 43.90 19.66
CA PHE A 282 -40.57 45.13 20.48
C PHE A 282 -41.27 44.89 21.83
N GLU A 283 -41.98 43.78 21.99
CA GLU A 283 -42.63 43.35 23.23
C GLU A 283 -41.82 42.31 24.04
N GLU A 284 -40.85 41.64 23.40
CA GLU A 284 -40.05 40.59 24.02
C GLU A 284 -39.00 41.16 24.99
N ALA A 285 -38.90 40.56 26.19
CA ALA A 285 -37.97 40.96 27.24
C ALA A 285 -36.62 40.23 27.13
N ASP A 286 -36.64 38.97 26.70
CA ASP A 286 -35.44 38.14 26.55
C ASP A 286 -34.61 38.60 25.33
N PRO A 287 -33.33 39.00 25.51
CA PRO A 287 -32.51 39.52 24.42
C PRO A 287 -32.32 38.56 23.24
N LEU A 288 -32.21 37.25 23.50
CA LEU A 288 -31.97 36.24 22.46
C LEU A 288 -33.22 35.98 21.64
N ARG A 289 -34.38 35.84 22.30
CA ARG A 289 -35.68 35.73 21.61
C ARG A 289 -36.01 37.00 20.85
N ARG A 290 -35.71 38.17 21.43
CA ARG A 290 -35.86 39.46 20.75
C ARG A 290 -35.06 39.49 19.45
N LEU A 291 -33.78 39.09 19.49
CA LEU A 291 -32.93 39.05 18.31
C LEU A 291 -33.45 38.08 17.24
N ASP A 292 -33.96 36.90 17.61
CA ASP A 292 -34.55 35.97 16.63
C ASP A 292 -35.84 36.53 15.99
N HIS A 293 -36.68 37.21 16.77
CA HIS A 293 -37.86 37.91 16.24
C HIS A 293 -37.48 39.09 15.33
N LEU A 294 -36.49 39.89 15.71
CA LEU A 294 -35.93 40.95 14.87
C LEU A 294 -35.38 40.40 13.56
N ARG A 295 -34.64 39.29 13.61
CA ARG A 295 -34.09 38.63 12.43
C ARG A 295 -35.21 38.16 11.49
N LYS A 296 -36.26 37.52 12.02
CA LYS A 296 -37.42 37.06 11.24
C LYS A 296 -38.24 38.21 10.65
N GLY A 297 -38.33 39.35 11.35
CA GLY A 297 -39.09 40.51 10.91
C GLY A 297 -38.34 41.41 9.93
N PHE A 298 -37.04 41.63 10.13
CA PHE A 298 -36.25 42.61 9.35
C PHE A 298 -35.41 42.00 8.22
N LEU A 299 -35.21 40.68 8.21
CA LEU A 299 -34.47 39.98 7.16
C LEU A 299 -35.35 38.94 6.47
N LYS A 300 -35.01 38.62 5.22
CA LYS A 300 -35.61 37.51 4.48
C LYS A 300 -35.13 36.17 5.04
N ALA A 301 -35.80 35.08 4.64
CA ALA A 301 -35.45 33.72 5.03
C ALA A 301 -34.01 33.30 4.62
N ASP A 302 -33.44 33.91 3.58
CA ASP A 302 -32.06 33.72 3.13
C ASP A 302 -31.04 34.64 3.84
N GLY A 303 -31.49 35.46 4.81
CA GLY A 303 -30.68 36.44 5.52
C GLY A 303 -30.49 37.77 4.78
N GLY A 304 -31.06 37.92 3.57
CA GLY A 304 -30.98 39.14 2.78
C GLY A 304 -31.89 40.26 3.31
N VAL A 305 -31.48 41.51 3.12
CA VAL A 305 -32.29 42.69 3.48
C VAL A 305 -33.43 42.88 2.46
N TYR A 306 -34.57 43.37 2.94
CA TYR A 306 -35.67 43.77 2.05
C TYR A 306 -35.28 44.99 1.21
N GLY A 307 -35.43 44.89 -0.12
CA GLY A 307 -35.07 45.96 -1.04
C GLY A 307 -36.12 47.08 -1.06
N GLU A 308 -35.78 48.21 -1.70
CA GLU A 308 -36.63 49.40 -1.81
C GLU A 308 -38.03 49.10 -2.37
N SER A 309 -38.15 48.13 -3.28
CA SER A 309 -39.41 47.69 -3.88
C SER A 309 -40.41 47.10 -2.88
N THR A 310 -39.95 46.66 -1.70
CA THR A 310 -40.78 46.18 -0.60
C THR A 310 -41.61 47.32 0.00
N PHE A 311 -41.09 48.54 -0.03
CA PHE A 311 -41.72 49.73 0.52
C PHE A 311 -42.51 50.46 -0.57
N LYS A 312 -43.85 50.36 -0.50
CA LYS A 312 -44.79 51.02 -1.42
C LYS A 312 -44.45 52.51 -1.57
N LYS A 313 -44.57 53.08 -2.77
CA LYS A 313 -44.24 54.49 -3.03
C LYS A 313 -44.95 55.45 -2.06
N ALA A 314 -46.21 55.19 -1.73
CA ALA A 314 -46.98 55.97 -0.74
C ALA A 314 -46.37 55.92 0.67
N LEU A 315 -45.83 54.77 1.09
CA LEU A 315 -45.13 54.61 2.38
C LEU A 315 -43.82 55.39 2.40
N ARG A 316 -43.08 55.39 1.28
CA ARG A 316 -41.86 56.20 1.11
C ARG A 316 -42.15 57.71 1.07
N THR A 317 -43.32 58.13 0.61
CA THR A 317 -43.73 59.54 0.68
C THR A 317 -44.09 59.96 2.11
N ALA A 318 -44.76 59.07 2.86
CA ALA A 318 -45.13 59.33 4.25
C ALA A 318 -43.93 59.29 5.22
N LEU A 319 -42.97 58.40 4.94
CA LEU A 319 -41.71 58.26 5.68
C LEU A 319 -40.52 58.31 4.70
N PRO A 320 -40.01 59.51 4.37
CA PRO A 320 -38.99 59.72 3.33
C PRO A 320 -37.67 58.97 3.56
N ASP A 321 -37.31 58.73 4.81
CA ASP A 321 -36.06 58.10 5.23
C ASP A 321 -36.24 56.65 5.68
N ILE A 322 -37.40 56.03 5.41
CA ILE A 322 -37.69 54.66 5.85
C ILE A 322 -36.72 53.62 5.29
N VAL A 323 -36.25 53.82 4.05
CA VAL A 323 -35.33 52.88 3.39
C VAL A 323 -33.95 52.92 4.06
N GLU A 324 -33.48 54.10 4.43
CA GLU A 324 -32.20 54.31 5.11
C GLU A 324 -32.27 53.79 6.55
N ARG A 325 -33.30 54.18 7.32
CA ARG A 325 -33.51 53.69 8.69
C ARG A 325 -33.68 52.17 8.76
N TYR A 326 -34.40 51.58 7.81
CA TYR A 326 -34.56 50.13 7.73
C TYR A 326 -33.26 49.43 7.33
N GLY A 327 -32.48 50.02 6.42
CA GLY A 327 -31.16 49.51 6.07
C GLY A 327 -30.22 49.47 7.28
N GLU A 328 -30.15 50.57 8.03
CA GLU A 328 -29.32 50.67 9.26
C GLU A 328 -29.75 49.64 10.32
N ALA A 329 -31.06 49.51 10.56
CA ALA A 329 -31.60 48.54 11.50
C ALA A 329 -31.32 47.09 11.06
N ALA A 330 -31.57 46.77 9.78
CA ALA A 330 -31.36 45.43 9.23
C ALA A 330 -29.88 45.03 9.26
N GLU A 331 -28.97 45.96 8.97
CA GLU A 331 -27.53 45.73 9.07
C GLU A 331 -27.08 45.52 10.53
N THR A 332 -27.59 46.31 11.46
CA THR A 332 -27.31 46.13 12.90
C THR A 332 -27.78 44.76 13.40
N ILE A 333 -29.00 44.35 13.00
CA ILE A 333 -29.56 43.03 13.34
C ILE A 333 -28.71 41.91 12.73
N ARG A 334 -28.31 42.06 11.46
CA ARG A 334 -27.46 41.08 10.76
C ARG A 334 -26.11 40.92 11.48
N ASN A 335 -25.43 42.01 11.80
CA ASN A 335 -24.14 41.99 12.49
C ASN A 335 -24.24 41.37 13.89
N ALA A 336 -25.30 41.67 14.64
CA ALA A 336 -25.49 41.08 15.97
C ALA A 336 -25.87 39.61 15.92
N ALA A 337 -26.72 39.20 14.97
CA ALA A 337 -27.02 37.79 14.74
C ALA A 337 -25.76 37.01 14.35
N ASP A 338 -24.92 37.58 13.48
CA ASP A 338 -23.63 37.02 13.10
C ASP A 338 -22.68 36.88 14.30
N ARG A 339 -22.55 37.94 15.10
CA ARG A 339 -21.69 37.97 16.30
C ARG A 339 -22.17 36.99 17.39
N VAL A 340 -23.47 36.83 17.60
CA VAL A 340 -24.04 35.80 18.49
C VAL A 340 -23.79 34.39 17.95
N ALA A 341 -23.95 34.16 16.64
CA ALA A 341 -23.69 32.87 16.02
C ALA A 341 -22.20 32.49 16.10
N LEU A 342 -21.29 33.46 15.91
CA LEU A 342 -19.85 33.28 16.12
C LEU A 342 -19.53 32.95 17.57
N PHE A 343 -20.07 33.69 18.55
CA PHE A 343 -19.85 33.40 19.97
C PHE A 343 -20.30 31.97 20.33
N ARG A 344 -21.49 31.56 19.89
CA ARG A 344 -21.98 30.19 20.06
C ARG A 344 -21.09 29.15 19.39
N MET A 345 -20.50 29.46 18.24
CA MET A 345 -19.53 28.58 17.58
C MET A 345 -18.27 28.40 18.44
N LEU A 346 -17.79 29.46 19.10
CA LEU A 346 -16.63 29.40 19.99
C LEU A 346 -16.91 28.59 21.26
N GLU A 347 -18.11 28.72 21.85
CA GLU A 347 -18.54 27.87 22.98
C GLU A 347 -18.57 26.38 22.60
N ALA A 348 -19.15 26.06 21.44
CA ALA A 348 -19.16 24.70 20.92
C ALA A 348 -17.73 24.20 20.64
N THR A 349 -16.88 25.06 20.09
CA THR A 349 -15.46 24.76 19.84
C THR A 349 -14.73 24.45 21.14
N ARG A 350 -14.95 25.22 22.20
CA ARG A 350 -14.38 24.96 23.53
C ARG A 350 -14.78 23.57 24.04
N ALA A 351 -16.05 23.20 23.95
CA ALA A 351 -16.52 21.85 24.30
C ALA A 351 -15.84 20.76 23.45
N ALA A 352 -15.73 20.99 22.14
CA ALA A 352 -15.03 20.09 21.22
C ALA A 352 -13.53 19.94 21.57
N LEU A 353 -12.85 21.00 21.99
CA LEU A 353 -11.44 20.96 22.40
C LEU A 353 -11.23 20.19 23.72
N VAL A 354 -12.16 20.28 24.67
CA VAL A 354 -12.13 19.47 25.90
C VAL A 354 -12.26 17.97 25.57
N ILE A 355 -13.18 17.60 24.68
CA ILE A 355 -13.31 16.23 24.18
C ILE A 355 -12.05 15.82 23.42
N ALA A 356 -11.48 16.72 22.61
CA ALA A 356 -10.27 16.47 21.84
C ALA A 356 -9.07 16.15 22.74
N ASP A 357 -8.83 16.93 23.79
CA ASP A 357 -7.75 16.67 24.75
C ASP A 357 -7.90 15.29 25.39
N GLY A 358 -9.10 14.97 25.90
CA GLY A 358 -9.40 13.69 26.53
C GLY A 358 -9.30 12.49 25.58
N MET A 359 -9.68 12.67 24.31
CA MET A 359 -9.61 11.62 23.27
C MET A 359 -8.16 11.40 22.81
N ILE A 360 -7.43 12.48 22.49
CA ILE A 360 -6.04 12.42 22.05
C ILE A 360 -5.17 11.77 23.12
N ALA A 361 -5.36 12.15 24.40
CA ALA A 361 -4.61 11.57 25.51
C ALA A 361 -4.82 10.04 25.64
N ARG A 362 -6.06 9.56 25.49
CA ARG A 362 -6.39 8.12 25.54
C ARG A 362 -5.83 7.38 24.33
N TYR A 363 -6.01 7.93 23.13
CA TYR A 363 -5.48 7.37 21.89
C TYR A 363 -3.95 7.21 21.93
N GLU A 364 -3.24 8.27 22.32
CA GLU A 364 -1.79 8.25 22.46
C GLU A 364 -1.31 7.29 23.56
N ARG A 365 -2.06 7.16 24.66
CA ARG A 365 -1.76 6.18 25.71
C ARG A 365 -1.86 4.75 25.18
N LEU A 366 -2.93 4.41 24.45
CA LEU A 366 -3.12 3.09 23.85
C LEU A 366 -2.02 2.79 22.82
N LYS A 367 -1.68 3.76 21.96
CA LYS A 367 -0.56 3.63 21.01
C LYS A 367 0.77 3.36 21.72
N ARG A 368 1.11 4.17 22.73
CA ARG A 368 2.36 4.01 23.50
C ARG A 368 2.42 2.67 24.23
N ALA A 369 1.31 2.22 24.82
CA ALA A 369 1.25 0.94 25.55
C ALA A 369 1.50 -0.27 24.64
N ARG A 370 1.11 -0.19 23.36
CA ARG A 370 1.29 -1.26 22.36
C ARG A 370 2.53 -1.09 21.49
N GLY A 371 3.26 0.02 21.63
CA GLY A 371 4.42 0.32 20.77
C GLY A 371 4.01 0.66 19.33
N PHE A 372 2.84 1.25 19.11
CA PHE A 372 2.34 1.57 17.78
C PHE A 372 2.67 2.99 17.33
N LEU A 373 3.02 3.14 16.05
CA LEU A 373 3.18 4.42 15.37
C LEU A 373 2.34 4.45 14.10
N ASP A 374 1.77 5.60 13.75
CA ASP A 374 1.14 5.81 12.44
C ASP A 374 2.05 6.58 11.47
N PHE A 375 1.62 6.72 10.22
CA PHE A 375 2.40 7.41 9.18
C PHE A 375 2.73 8.87 9.54
N ASN A 376 1.83 9.57 10.22
CA ASN A 376 2.06 10.96 10.61
C ASN A 376 3.07 11.03 11.78
N ASP A 377 3.01 10.08 12.71
CA ASP A 377 4.01 9.97 13.77
C ASP A 377 5.41 9.76 13.20
N LEU A 378 5.56 8.99 12.12
CA LEU A 378 6.86 8.79 11.47
C LEU A 378 7.48 10.14 11.07
N ILE A 379 6.69 11.00 10.43
CA ILE A 379 7.12 12.32 9.98
C ILE A 379 7.44 13.20 11.20
N MET A 380 6.48 13.37 12.11
CA MET A 380 6.60 14.29 13.24
C MET A 380 7.69 13.89 14.23
N ARG A 381 7.83 12.59 14.53
CA ARG A 381 8.92 12.10 15.40
C ARG A 381 10.28 12.23 14.75
N THR A 382 10.39 12.03 13.44
CA THR A 382 11.64 12.26 12.70
C THR A 382 12.01 13.74 12.71
N ILE A 383 11.06 14.66 12.52
CA ILE A 383 11.30 16.11 12.64
C ILE A 383 11.80 16.44 14.05
N ARG A 384 11.10 15.98 15.10
CA ARG A 384 11.51 16.21 16.49
C ARG A 384 12.90 15.63 16.78
N LEU A 385 13.20 14.43 16.27
CA LEU A 385 14.52 13.80 16.42
C LEU A 385 15.63 14.63 15.76
N LEU A 386 15.42 15.08 14.52
CA LEU A 386 16.42 15.83 13.77
C LEU A 386 16.59 17.27 14.29
N ALA A 387 15.53 17.88 14.82
CA ALA A 387 15.55 19.23 15.38
C ALA A 387 16.19 19.31 16.79
N ARG A 388 16.38 18.17 17.46
CA ARG A 388 17.00 18.13 18.80
C ARG A 388 18.46 18.54 18.75
N ALA A 389 18.86 19.49 19.58
CA ALA A 389 20.25 19.97 19.64
C ALA A 389 21.23 18.92 20.18
N ASP A 390 20.78 18.01 21.05
CA ASP A 390 21.61 16.97 21.67
C ASP A 390 21.77 15.71 20.80
N ALA A 391 20.72 15.31 20.09
CA ALA A 391 20.66 14.08 19.31
C ALA A 391 20.75 14.31 17.79
N GLY A 392 20.23 15.42 17.27
CA GLY A 392 20.15 15.69 15.83
C GLY A 392 21.50 15.60 15.10
N PRO A 393 22.55 16.32 15.54
CA PRO A 393 23.88 16.22 14.94
C PRO A 393 24.49 14.81 15.02
N TRP A 394 24.22 14.08 16.12
CA TRP A 394 24.65 12.70 16.29
C TRP A 394 23.98 11.76 15.28
N VAL A 395 22.65 11.87 15.11
CA VAL A 395 21.87 11.10 14.15
C VAL A 395 22.34 11.39 12.73
N GLN A 396 22.52 12.67 12.38
CA GLN A 396 23.04 13.07 11.06
C GLN A 396 24.44 12.51 10.80
N TYR A 397 25.32 12.53 11.81
CA TYR A 397 26.65 11.92 11.74
C TYR A 397 26.59 10.39 11.56
N LYS A 398 25.70 9.72 12.29
CA LYS A 398 25.59 8.25 12.36
C LYS A 398 24.87 7.60 11.19
N LEU A 399 24.13 8.32 10.35
CA LEU A 399 23.47 7.84 9.13
C LEU A 399 24.46 7.38 8.02
N ASP A 400 25.52 6.66 8.40
CA ASP A 400 26.59 6.05 7.59
C ASP A 400 27.55 7.00 6.86
N LYS A 401 28.00 8.05 7.57
CA LYS A 401 29.00 9.05 7.14
C LYS A 401 28.44 10.24 6.34
N GLY A 402 27.18 10.60 6.54
CA GLY A 402 26.55 11.79 5.99
C GLY A 402 26.02 11.59 4.57
N ILE A 403 24.79 12.01 4.36
CA ILE A 403 24.18 12.12 3.03
C ILE A 403 24.91 13.24 2.30
N ASP A 404 25.40 12.97 1.09
CA ASP A 404 26.09 14.00 0.29
C ASP A 404 25.19 14.54 -0.83
N HIS A 405 24.22 13.73 -1.28
CA HIS A 405 23.29 14.12 -2.33
C HIS A 405 21.86 13.74 -1.93
N VAL A 406 20.97 14.73 -1.94
CA VAL A 406 19.53 14.55 -1.73
C VAL A 406 18.81 14.81 -3.04
N LEU A 407 18.07 13.80 -3.52
CA LEU A 407 17.28 13.86 -4.74
C LEU A 407 15.82 13.64 -4.39
N ILE A 408 14.92 14.48 -4.90
CA ILE A 408 13.49 14.43 -4.59
C ILE A 408 12.72 14.35 -5.91
N ASP A 409 11.96 13.28 -6.07
CA ASP A 409 11.02 13.09 -7.19
C ASP A 409 9.59 13.47 -6.77
N GLU A 410 8.79 13.89 -7.73
CA GLU A 410 7.40 14.36 -7.51
C GLU A 410 7.32 15.42 -6.38
N ALA A 411 8.29 16.33 -6.35
CA ALA A 411 8.49 17.29 -5.27
C ALA A 411 7.29 18.23 -5.01
N GLN A 412 6.37 18.37 -5.99
CA GLN A 412 5.11 19.11 -5.82
C GLN A 412 4.10 18.44 -4.86
N ASP A 413 4.27 17.16 -4.55
CA ASP A 413 3.38 16.41 -3.66
C ASP A 413 3.91 16.36 -2.22
N THR A 414 5.07 16.96 -1.97
CA THR A 414 5.70 16.96 -0.64
C THR A 414 4.99 17.94 0.29
N SER A 415 4.57 17.49 1.48
CA SER A 415 3.91 18.34 2.48
C SER A 415 4.91 19.34 3.12
N PRO A 416 4.44 20.43 3.74
CA PRO A 416 5.31 21.36 4.48
C PRO A 416 6.20 20.67 5.53
N GLU A 417 5.67 19.69 6.26
CA GLU A 417 6.38 18.91 7.29
C GLU A 417 7.46 18.02 6.65
N GLN A 418 7.15 17.37 5.53
CA GLN A 418 8.13 16.58 4.79
C GLN A 418 9.26 17.47 4.23
N TRP A 419 8.94 18.67 3.75
CA TRP A 419 9.95 19.67 3.37
C TRP A 419 10.83 20.09 4.55
N GLN A 420 10.28 20.16 5.76
CA GLN A 420 11.05 20.44 6.97
C GLN A 420 12.10 19.35 7.24
N ILE A 421 11.77 18.07 7.04
CA ILE A 421 12.75 16.96 7.13
C ILE A 421 13.88 17.17 6.12
N VAL A 422 13.56 17.45 4.86
CA VAL A 422 14.57 17.70 3.81
C VAL A 422 15.47 18.89 4.19
N ARG A 423 14.89 19.97 4.74
CA ARG A 423 15.65 21.15 5.18
C ARG A 423 16.60 20.83 6.33
N LEU A 424 16.17 20.05 7.33
CA LEU A 424 17.00 19.64 8.46
C LEU A 424 18.15 18.74 8.00
N LEU A 425 17.90 17.81 7.07
CA LEU A 425 18.95 16.95 6.50
C LEU A 425 19.97 17.73 5.66
N ALA A 426 19.53 18.80 4.98
CA ALA A 426 20.36 19.62 4.12
C ALA A 426 21.01 20.81 4.85
N GLU A 427 20.76 21.00 6.16
CA GLU A 427 21.23 22.17 6.91
C GLU A 427 22.77 22.23 6.95
N GLU A 428 23.43 21.09 7.20
CA GLU A 428 24.89 20.97 7.17
C GLU A 428 25.51 21.10 5.76
N PHE A 429 24.73 21.14 4.68
CA PHE A 429 25.28 21.24 3.33
C PHE A 429 25.83 22.65 3.07
N PHE A 430 25.31 23.63 3.80
CA PHE A 430 25.52 25.07 3.55
C PHE A 430 26.03 25.83 4.79
N ALA A 431 26.40 25.13 5.87
CA ALA A 431 26.89 25.74 7.10
C ALA A 431 28.44 25.72 7.19
N GLY A 432 29.07 26.91 7.19
CA GLY A 432 30.51 27.11 7.38
C GLY A 432 31.42 26.58 6.27
N GLU A 433 32.74 26.76 6.38
CA GLU A 433 33.72 25.93 5.67
C GLU A 433 33.47 24.49 6.14
N SER A 434 32.65 23.75 5.38
CA SER A 434 32.21 22.40 5.72
C SER A 434 33.38 21.56 6.21
N ALA A 435 33.27 20.94 7.39
CA ALA A 435 34.32 20.19 8.09
C ALA A 435 34.93 18.99 7.32
N ARG A 436 34.65 18.87 6.02
CA ARG A 436 35.26 17.94 5.06
C ARG A 436 35.68 18.73 3.83
N GLU A 437 36.87 19.34 3.89
CA GLU A 437 37.49 20.02 2.74
C GLU A 437 37.44 19.13 1.47
N GLY A 438 36.94 19.70 0.37
CA GLY A 438 36.94 19.06 -0.96
C GLY A 438 35.72 18.21 -1.33
N LEU A 439 34.69 18.08 -0.47
CA LEU A 439 33.51 17.26 -0.78
C LEU A 439 32.31 18.11 -1.27
N LEU A 440 31.81 17.81 -2.47
CA LEU A 440 30.70 18.52 -3.10
C LEU A 440 29.36 17.88 -2.72
N ARG A 441 28.50 18.63 -2.04
CA ARG A 441 27.15 18.23 -1.64
C ARG A 441 26.09 18.97 -2.45
N THR A 442 25.04 18.28 -2.89
CA THR A 442 24.03 18.86 -3.78
C THR A 442 22.61 18.48 -3.41
N ILE A 443 21.67 19.38 -3.65
CA ILE A 443 20.23 19.09 -3.63
C ILE A 443 19.67 19.09 -5.05
N PHE A 444 18.79 18.15 -5.33
CA PHE A 444 18.06 18.04 -6.59
C PHE A 444 16.58 17.82 -6.31
N ALA A 445 15.71 18.62 -6.92
CA ALA A 445 14.28 18.40 -6.87
C ALA A 445 13.70 18.49 -8.28
N VAL A 446 12.81 17.55 -8.62
CA VAL A 446 12.06 17.56 -9.87
C VAL A 446 10.57 17.43 -9.58
N GLY A 447 9.77 18.24 -10.25
CA GLY A 447 8.33 18.25 -10.04
C GLY A 447 7.56 19.07 -11.07
N ASP A 448 6.24 19.08 -10.92
CA ASP A 448 5.30 19.83 -11.74
C ASP A 448 4.11 20.30 -10.89
N GLU A 449 4.05 21.59 -10.53
CA GLU A 449 2.95 22.16 -9.72
C GLU A 449 1.56 21.81 -10.29
N LYS A 450 1.46 21.75 -11.62
CA LYS A 450 0.22 21.41 -12.34
C LYS A 450 -0.29 20.00 -12.04
N GLN A 451 0.58 19.12 -11.55
CA GLN A 451 0.26 17.73 -11.22
C GLN A 451 0.08 17.49 -9.71
N SER A 452 0.10 18.52 -8.87
CA SER A 452 -0.12 18.37 -7.42
C SER A 452 -1.60 18.07 -7.13
N ILE A 453 -1.89 16.82 -6.78
CA ILE A 453 -3.26 16.27 -6.64
C ILE A 453 -3.44 15.44 -5.35
N TYR A 454 -2.55 15.63 -4.37
CA TYR A 454 -2.56 14.91 -3.10
C TYR A 454 -2.81 15.85 -1.92
N SER A 455 -3.67 16.86 -2.08
CA SER A 455 -3.94 17.83 -1.00
C SER A 455 -4.52 17.15 0.24
N PHE A 456 -5.27 16.06 0.04
CA PHE A 456 -5.82 15.22 1.11
C PHE A 456 -4.74 14.49 1.95
N GLN A 457 -3.50 14.40 1.46
CA GLN A 457 -2.33 13.90 2.21
C GLN A 457 -1.44 15.05 2.72
N GLY A 458 -1.89 16.31 2.63
CA GLY A 458 -1.17 17.49 3.09
C GLY A 458 -0.23 18.13 2.05
N ALA A 459 -0.26 17.69 0.79
CA ALA A 459 0.54 18.31 -0.26
C ALA A 459 0.06 19.74 -0.56
N GLU A 460 0.99 20.69 -0.58
CA GLU A 460 0.71 22.09 -0.93
C GLU A 460 1.55 22.51 -2.14
N PRO A 461 0.93 22.84 -3.31
CA PRO A 461 1.68 23.20 -4.52
C PRO A 461 2.62 24.39 -4.32
N ALA A 462 2.21 25.37 -3.49
CA ALA A 462 3.02 26.55 -3.17
C ALA A 462 4.33 26.19 -2.44
N ALA A 463 4.34 25.12 -1.64
CA ALA A 463 5.51 24.70 -0.86
C ALA A 463 6.70 24.27 -1.76
N PHE A 464 6.43 23.78 -2.97
CA PHE A 464 7.47 23.47 -3.97
C PHE A 464 8.20 24.75 -4.42
N GLY A 465 7.45 25.78 -4.83
CA GLY A 465 8.01 27.04 -5.27
C GLY A 465 8.76 27.79 -4.15
N GLU A 466 8.21 27.79 -2.93
CA GLU A 466 8.81 28.41 -1.75
C GLU A 466 10.10 27.72 -1.30
N SER A 467 10.08 26.39 -1.21
CA SER A 467 11.26 25.61 -0.82
C SER A 467 12.38 25.76 -1.85
N GLY A 468 12.05 25.81 -3.15
CA GLY A 468 13.02 26.08 -4.20
C GLY A 468 13.73 27.43 -4.04
N ARG A 469 12.97 28.50 -3.72
CA ARG A 469 13.55 29.83 -3.43
C ARG A 469 14.42 29.82 -2.17
N ALA A 470 14.00 29.10 -1.13
CA ALA A 470 14.77 28.98 0.11
C ALA A 470 16.12 28.27 -0.10
N PHE A 471 16.14 27.16 -0.85
CA PHE A 471 17.38 26.46 -1.19
C PHE A 471 18.26 27.26 -2.15
N GLU A 472 17.68 27.95 -3.13
CA GLU A 472 18.42 28.83 -4.04
C GLU A 472 19.22 29.89 -3.25
N LYS A 473 18.58 30.52 -2.25
CA LYS A 473 19.22 31.49 -1.37
C LYS A 473 20.41 30.86 -0.62
N LYS A 474 20.20 29.73 0.07
CA LYS A 474 21.24 29.04 0.86
C LYS A 474 22.43 28.56 0.00
N VAL A 475 22.16 28.04 -1.19
CA VAL A 475 23.22 27.56 -2.10
C VAL A 475 24.06 28.71 -2.61
N ARG A 476 23.45 29.86 -2.90
CA ARG A 476 24.17 31.07 -3.33
C ARG A 476 24.95 31.75 -2.21
N GLU A 477 24.48 31.67 -0.96
CA GLU A 477 25.19 32.18 0.23
C GLU A 477 26.56 31.51 0.43
N VAL A 478 26.73 30.26 -0.01
CA VAL A 478 28.02 29.54 -0.01
C VAL A 478 28.74 29.57 -1.36
N GLU A 479 28.41 30.54 -2.22
CA GLU A 479 29.02 30.76 -3.55
C GLU A 479 28.96 29.53 -4.49
N ARG A 480 27.99 28.64 -4.31
CA ARG A 480 27.78 27.47 -5.18
C ARG A 480 26.73 27.74 -6.27
N ARG A 481 26.81 26.95 -7.33
CA ARG A 481 25.90 27.05 -8.49
C ARG A 481 24.56 26.37 -8.21
N PHE A 482 23.47 27.09 -8.48
CA PHE A 482 22.10 26.61 -8.40
C PHE A 482 21.40 26.83 -9.74
N GLU A 483 20.83 25.76 -10.30
CA GLU A 483 20.18 25.77 -11.61
C GLU A 483 18.68 25.61 -11.48
N ARG A 484 17.92 26.59 -11.96
CA ARG A 484 16.45 26.51 -12.03
C ARG A 484 16.05 26.28 -13.49
N LEU A 485 15.62 25.07 -13.78
CA LEU A 485 15.44 24.58 -15.16
C LEU A 485 13.98 24.25 -15.43
N ARG A 486 13.53 24.53 -16.65
CA ARG A 486 12.18 24.20 -17.11
C ARG A 486 12.22 23.23 -18.30
N LEU A 487 11.61 22.06 -18.15
CA LEU A 487 11.49 21.07 -19.22
C LEU A 487 10.11 21.18 -19.88
N ARG A 488 10.08 21.79 -21.07
CA ARG A 488 8.84 22.08 -21.83
C ARG A 488 8.41 20.95 -22.77
N TYR A 489 9.38 20.17 -23.26
CA TYR A 489 9.15 19.11 -24.25
C TYR A 489 8.67 17.81 -23.61
N SER A 490 7.56 17.26 -24.11
CA SER A 490 7.03 15.94 -23.74
C SER A 490 7.47 14.88 -24.75
N PHE A 491 7.98 13.76 -24.22
CA PHE A 491 8.33 12.55 -24.97
C PHE A 491 7.18 11.54 -25.01
N ARG A 492 6.09 11.82 -24.30
CA ARG A 492 4.95 10.91 -24.09
C ARG A 492 3.87 11.14 -25.16
N SER A 493 3.30 12.34 -25.15
CA SER A 493 2.06 12.66 -25.87
C SER A 493 2.33 13.27 -27.24
N THR A 494 1.40 13.07 -28.17
CA THR A 494 1.36 13.77 -29.46
C THR A 494 1.05 15.26 -29.29
N GLU A 495 1.34 16.06 -30.32
CA GLU A 495 1.04 17.49 -30.32
C GLU A 495 -0.48 17.75 -30.19
N ASP A 496 -1.31 16.88 -30.75
CA ASP A 496 -2.77 16.97 -30.71
C ASP A 496 -3.31 17.00 -29.28
N VAL A 497 -2.84 16.08 -28.43
CA VAL A 497 -3.26 15.99 -27.02
C VAL A 497 -2.75 17.17 -26.21
N LEU A 498 -1.48 17.56 -26.42
CA LEU A 498 -0.86 18.64 -25.66
C LEU A 498 -1.45 20.01 -25.99
N ARG A 499 -1.70 20.30 -27.28
CA ARG A 499 -2.34 21.54 -27.71
C ARG A 499 -3.79 21.64 -27.25
N ALA A 500 -4.53 20.52 -27.23
CA ALA A 500 -5.85 20.50 -26.63
C ALA A 500 -5.81 20.85 -25.14
N ALA A 501 -4.86 20.31 -24.38
CA ALA A 501 -4.67 20.68 -22.97
C ALA A 501 -4.31 22.17 -22.83
N ASP A 502 -3.35 22.69 -23.61
CA ASP A 502 -3.00 24.12 -23.61
C ASP A 502 -4.21 25.02 -23.90
N LEU A 503 -5.05 24.63 -24.87
CA LEU A 503 -6.23 25.41 -25.23
C LEU A 503 -7.27 25.42 -24.10
N VAL A 504 -7.50 24.28 -23.44
CA VAL A 504 -8.40 24.18 -22.28
C VAL A 504 -7.95 25.09 -21.15
N PHE A 505 -6.64 25.12 -20.86
CA PHE A 505 -6.06 25.95 -19.80
C PHE A 505 -5.63 27.35 -20.26
N SER A 506 -5.99 27.77 -21.48
CA SER A 506 -5.71 29.13 -21.98
C SER A 506 -6.62 30.20 -21.38
N LYS A 507 -7.82 29.79 -20.91
CA LYS A 507 -8.77 30.68 -20.24
C LYS A 507 -8.37 30.87 -18.78
N ALA A 508 -8.34 32.13 -18.32
CA ALA A 508 -7.83 32.49 -16.99
C ALA A 508 -8.60 31.87 -15.82
N ASP A 509 -9.92 31.68 -15.98
CA ASP A 509 -10.81 31.02 -15.02
C ASP A 509 -10.49 29.52 -14.83
N VAL A 510 -10.09 28.83 -15.91
CA VAL A 510 -9.69 27.42 -15.89
C VAL A 510 -8.23 27.24 -15.46
N ALA A 511 -7.37 28.22 -15.74
CA ALA A 511 -5.95 28.20 -15.36
C ALA A 511 -5.70 28.51 -13.87
N GLN A 512 -6.68 29.11 -13.17
CA GLN A 512 -6.55 29.50 -11.78
C GLN A 512 -6.25 28.30 -10.87
N GLY A 513 -5.16 28.42 -10.10
CA GLY A 513 -4.67 27.39 -9.17
C GLY A 513 -3.84 26.28 -9.82
N LEU A 514 -3.60 26.33 -11.13
CA LEU A 514 -2.80 25.30 -11.81
C LEU A 514 -1.29 25.51 -11.62
N THR A 515 -0.82 26.75 -11.65
CA THR A 515 0.58 27.14 -11.48
C THR A 515 0.68 28.52 -10.85
N HIS A 516 1.70 28.76 -10.02
CA HIS A 516 2.02 30.10 -9.50
C HIS A 516 3.03 30.86 -10.38
N ASP A 517 3.53 30.20 -11.42
CA ASP A 517 4.41 30.80 -12.43
C ASP A 517 3.60 31.81 -13.29
N PRO A 518 4.05 33.07 -13.43
CA PRO A 518 3.37 34.07 -14.25
C PRO A 518 3.45 33.81 -15.76
N GLU A 519 4.31 32.88 -16.21
CA GLU A 519 4.40 32.53 -17.63
C GLU A 519 3.22 31.66 -18.12
N PRO A 520 2.79 31.82 -19.38
CA PRO A 520 1.75 30.98 -19.95
C PRO A 520 2.13 29.49 -19.97
N ILE A 521 1.11 28.65 -19.86
CA ILE A 521 1.25 27.20 -19.95
C ILE A 521 1.49 26.85 -21.42
N GLU A 522 2.67 26.31 -21.70
CA GLU A 522 3.07 25.88 -23.04
C GLU A 522 3.64 24.46 -22.96
N HIS A 523 3.07 23.54 -23.76
CA HIS A 523 3.57 22.19 -23.94
C HIS A 523 4.11 22.01 -25.36
N LEU A 524 5.32 21.46 -25.47
CA LEU A 524 5.94 21.15 -26.76
C LEU A 524 6.03 19.62 -26.91
N ALA A 525 5.71 19.09 -28.09
CA ALA A 525 5.80 17.65 -28.35
C ALA A 525 7.14 17.30 -29.02
N VAL A 526 7.86 16.29 -28.52
CA VAL A 526 8.95 15.65 -29.27
C VAL A 526 8.38 14.81 -30.42
N ARG A 527 7.17 14.27 -30.22
CA ARG A 527 6.38 13.53 -31.20
C ARG A 527 5.60 14.46 -32.15
N ALA A 528 6.09 15.68 -32.39
CA ALA A 528 5.45 16.65 -33.27
C ALA A 528 5.25 16.07 -34.68
N GLY A 529 4.07 16.29 -35.25
CA GLY A 529 3.68 15.72 -36.55
C GLY A 529 3.29 14.23 -36.55
N GLN A 530 3.38 13.50 -35.44
CA GLN A 530 2.76 12.17 -35.35
C GLN A 530 1.25 12.30 -35.18
N PRO A 531 0.44 11.45 -35.84
CA PRO A 531 -1.01 11.55 -35.79
C PRO A 531 -1.57 11.09 -34.44
N GLY A 532 -2.39 11.96 -33.83
CA GLY A 532 -3.26 11.68 -32.69
C GLY A 532 -4.54 12.52 -32.77
N TYR A 533 -5.39 12.46 -31.73
CA TYR A 533 -6.58 13.32 -31.64
C TYR A 533 -7.18 13.34 -30.23
N VAL A 534 -8.01 14.36 -29.99
CA VAL A 534 -8.89 14.44 -28.83
C VAL A 534 -10.33 14.40 -29.28
N GLU A 535 -11.14 13.51 -28.70
CA GLU A 535 -12.59 13.44 -28.92
C GLU A 535 -13.37 13.87 -27.69
N VAL A 536 -14.44 14.61 -27.91
CA VAL A 536 -15.39 15.01 -26.89
C VAL A 536 -16.76 14.45 -27.24
N TRP A 537 -17.25 13.51 -26.45
CA TRP A 537 -18.55 12.89 -26.61
C TRP A 537 -19.63 13.72 -25.92
N SER A 538 -20.82 13.79 -26.52
CA SER A 538 -21.96 14.41 -25.87
C SER A 538 -22.34 13.67 -24.58
N PRO A 539 -22.75 14.39 -23.50
CA PRO A 539 -23.12 13.75 -22.26
C PRO A 539 -24.39 12.91 -22.41
N ILE A 540 -24.43 11.73 -21.77
CA ILE A 540 -25.64 10.90 -21.76
C ILE A 540 -26.59 11.38 -20.64
N ALA A 541 -27.79 11.77 -21.06
CA ALA A 541 -28.90 12.17 -20.18
C ALA A 541 -29.80 10.98 -19.79
N PRO A 542 -30.52 11.06 -18.64
CA PRO A 542 -31.54 10.07 -18.29
C PRO A 542 -32.68 10.07 -19.31
N VAL A 543 -33.11 8.87 -19.71
CA VAL A 543 -34.34 8.67 -20.48
C VAL A 543 -35.48 8.55 -19.48
N ALA A 544 -36.52 9.38 -19.61
CA ALA A 544 -37.73 9.20 -18.83
C ALA A 544 -38.42 7.91 -19.29
N VAL A 545 -38.62 6.96 -18.38
CA VAL A 545 -39.48 5.80 -18.60
C VAL A 545 -40.78 6.10 -17.87
N ASP A 546 -41.88 6.10 -18.60
CA ASP A 546 -43.20 6.13 -17.98
C ASP A 546 -43.41 4.78 -17.28
N GLU A 547 -43.49 4.80 -15.95
CA GLU A 547 -43.80 3.61 -15.17
C GLU A 547 -45.28 3.23 -15.42
N PRO A 548 -45.56 2.01 -15.94
CA PRO A 548 -46.94 1.57 -16.10
C PRO A 548 -47.64 1.48 -14.73
N GLU A 549 -48.93 1.84 -14.67
CA GLU A 549 -49.72 1.77 -13.43
C GLU A 549 -49.93 0.32 -12.92
N ASP A 550 -49.68 -0.68 -13.77
CA ASP A 550 -49.82 -2.10 -13.44
C ASP A 550 -48.52 -2.69 -12.88
N TRP A 551 -48.54 -3.03 -11.59
CA TRP A 551 -47.43 -3.63 -10.85
C TRP A 551 -47.05 -5.05 -11.31
N THR A 552 -47.85 -5.68 -12.18
CA THR A 552 -47.59 -7.02 -12.73
C THR A 552 -46.85 -7.01 -14.07
N GLU A 553 -46.75 -5.86 -14.75
CA GLU A 553 -45.94 -5.71 -15.94
C GLU A 553 -44.46 -5.59 -15.57
N ALA A 554 -43.60 -6.31 -16.30
CA ALA A 554 -42.17 -6.22 -16.10
C ALA A 554 -41.68 -4.82 -16.50
N ILE A 555 -41.22 -4.04 -15.52
CA ILE A 555 -40.57 -2.76 -15.76
C ILE A 555 -39.18 -3.05 -16.33
N ASP A 556 -39.00 -2.80 -17.63
CA ASP A 556 -37.67 -2.76 -18.24
C ASP A 556 -37.03 -1.44 -17.78
N HIS A 557 -36.36 -1.46 -16.62
CA HIS A 557 -35.68 -0.28 -16.11
C HIS A 557 -34.71 0.22 -17.19
N ALA A 558 -34.95 1.40 -17.76
CA ALA A 558 -33.97 2.02 -18.65
C ALA A 558 -32.63 2.04 -17.93
N SER A 559 -31.62 1.48 -18.58
CA SER A 559 -30.29 1.41 -18.00
C SER A 559 -29.85 2.83 -17.61
N ALA A 560 -29.48 3.00 -16.34
CA ALA A 560 -29.07 4.31 -15.82
C ALA A 560 -28.01 4.94 -16.74
N PRO A 561 -27.93 6.28 -16.89
CA PRO A 561 -26.98 6.93 -17.81
C PRO A 561 -25.54 6.42 -17.71
N ALA A 562 -25.08 6.11 -16.49
CA ALA A 562 -23.79 5.48 -16.22
C ALA A 562 -23.63 4.09 -16.87
N VAL A 563 -24.68 3.25 -16.82
CA VAL A 563 -24.68 1.92 -17.44
C VAL A 563 -24.65 2.04 -18.96
N ARG A 564 -25.42 2.96 -19.54
CA ARG A 564 -25.40 3.22 -20.99
C ARG A 564 -24.03 3.66 -21.47
N LEU A 565 -23.39 4.61 -20.78
CA LEU A 565 -22.04 5.03 -21.14
C LEU A 565 -21.05 3.88 -21.04
N ALA A 566 -21.16 3.06 -19.99
CA ALA A 566 -20.33 1.88 -19.81
C ALA A 566 -20.50 0.85 -20.95
N GLU A 567 -21.73 0.60 -21.39
CA GLU A 567 -22.03 -0.25 -22.55
C GLU A 567 -21.47 0.34 -23.84
N THR A 568 -21.61 1.65 -24.06
CA THR A 568 -21.06 2.33 -25.24
C THR A 568 -19.54 2.24 -25.29
N ILE A 569 -18.85 2.46 -24.16
CA ILE A 569 -17.39 2.33 -24.08
C ILE A 569 -16.97 0.88 -24.32
N ALA A 570 -17.62 -0.08 -23.67
CA ALA A 570 -17.32 -1.50 -23.86
C ALA A 570 -17.53 -1.94 -25.32
N GLN A 571 -18.60 -1.48 -25.97
CA GLN A 571 -18.85 -1.76 -27.39
C GLN A 571 -17.78 -1.13 -28.29
N THR A 572 -17.40 0.12 -28.01
CA THR A 572 -16.37 0.83 -28.79
C THR A 572 -15.02 0.11 -28.72
N VAL A 573 -14.62 -0.33 -27.53
CA VAL A 573 -13.37 -1.09 -27.33
C VAL A 573 -13.43 -2.44 -28.02
N GLU A 574 -14.55 -3.16 -27.90
CA GLU A 574 -14.76 -4.44 -28.59
C GLU A 574 -14.65 -4.28 -30.12
N ASP A 575 -15.29 -3.26 -30.68
CA ASP A 575 -15.26 -2.98 -32.11
C ASP A 575 -13.84 -2.63 -32.58
N TRP A 576 -13.07 -1.86 -31.79
CA TRP A 576 -11.67 -1.56 -32.11
C TRP A 576 -10.80 -2.82 -32.13
N ILE A 577 -10.94 -3.70 -31.14
CA ILE A 577 -10.18 -4.96 -31.06
C ILE A 577 -10.60 -5.90 -32.20
N ARG A 578 -11.91 -6.06 -32.43
CA ARG A 578 -12.46 -6.96 -33.47
C ARG A 578 -12.06 -6.53 -34.88
N ASN A 579 -12.07 -5.22 -35.15
CA ASN A 579 -11.72 -4.68 -36.48
C ASN A 579 -10.21 -4.55 -36.70
N GLY A 580 -9.39 -4.82 -35.68
CA GLY A 580 -7.93 -4.67 -35.75
C GLY A 580 -7.51 -3.22 -35.96
N GLU A 581 -8.20 -2.28 -35.30
CA GLU A 581 -7.93 -0.85 -35.35
C GLU A 581 -6.46 -0.58 -35.02
N ILE A 582 -5.81 0.35 -35.75
CA ILE A 582 -4.41 0.70 -35.52
C ILE A 582 -4.30 2.00 -34.73
N ILE A 583 -3.30 2.08 -33.85
CA ILE A 583 -2.91 3.34 -33.21
C ILE A 583 -2.12 4.14 -34.25
N GLU A 584 -2.69 5.23 -34.77
CA GLU A 584 -2.15 5.93 -35.95
C GLU A 584 -0.71 6.40 -35.77
N GLY A 585 -0.34 6.81 -34.55
CA GLY A 585 0.99 7.32 -34.22
C GLY A 585 2.09 6.25 -34.20
N THR A 586 1.74 4.96 -34.05
CA THR A 586 2.70 3.85 -33.94
C THR A 586 2.53 2.78 -35.00
N GLY A 587 1.37 2.67 -35.64
CA GLY A 587 1.02 1.58 -36.57
C GLY A 587 0.76 0.24 -35.88
N LYS A 588 0.82 0.17 -34.54
CA LYS A 588 0.51 -1.04 -33.75
C LYS A 588 -1.00 -1.28 -33.74
N ARG A 589 -1.43 -2.54 -33.85
CA ARG A 589 -2.82 -2.92 -33.60
C ARG A 589 -3.20 -2.65 -32.14
N LEU A 590 -4.38 -2.10 -31.92
CA LEU A 590 -4.91 -1.79 -30.60
C LEU A 590 -5.25 -3.08 -29.86
N THR A 591 -4.66 -3.24 -28.68
CA THR A 591 -4.91 -4.34 -27.74
C THR A 591 -5.62 -3.82 -26.48
N ALA A 592 -6.20 -4.71 -25.67
CA ALA A 592 -6.93 -4.30 -24.47
C ALA A 592 -6.03 -3.53 -23.48
N GLY A 593 -4.76 -3.94 -23.34
CA GLY A 593 -3.76 -3.28 -22.49
C GLY A 593 -3.40 -1.85 -22.89
N ASP A 594 -3.67 -1.46 -24.14
CA ASP A 594 -3.43 -0.11 -24.65
C ASP A 594 -4.52 0.90 -24.21
N VAL A 595 -5.61 0.42 -23.62
CA VAL A 595 -6.76 1.24 -23.20
C VAL A 595 -6.75 1.48 -21.68
N LEU A 596 -6.89 2.75 -21.30
CA LEU A 596 -6.99 3.21 -19.91
C LEU A 596 -8.27 4.03 -19.72
N VAL A 597 -9.09 3.67 -18.74
CA VAL A 597 -10.29 4.41 -18.37
C VAL A 597 -10.08 5.11 -17.03
N LEU A 598 -10.17 6.44 -17.04
CA LEU A 598 -9.96 7.31 -15.92
C LEU A 598 -11.28 7.90 -15.43
N VAL A 599 -11.55 7.69 -14.15
CA VAL A 599 -12.71 8.26 -13.44
C VAL A 599 -12.25 9.20 -12.33
N ARG A 600 -13.08 10.16 -11.93
CA ARG A 600 -12.80 10.99 -10.74
C ARG A 600 -12.92 10.19 -9.45
N LYS A 601 -14.04 9.48 -9.32
CA LYS A 601 -14.44 8.67 -8.16
C LYS A 601 -14.90 7.32 -8.67
N ARG A 602 -14.75 6.29 -7.85
CA ARG A 602 -15.33 4.97 -8.12
C ARG A 602 -16.79 5.00 -7.74
N ASP A 603 -17.68 5.09 -8.72
CA ASP A 603 -19.12 5.02 -8.51
C ASP A 603 -19.72 3.85 -9.30
N ARG A 604 -21.05 3.85 -9.45
CA ARG A 604 -21.80 2.80 -10.16
C ARG A 604 -21.31 2.58 -11.61
N PHE A 605 -20.70 3.59 -12.25
CA PHE A 605 -20.16 3.46 -13.60
C PHE A 605 -19.02 2.44 -13.68
N VAL A 606 -18.10 2.42 -12.70
CA VAL A 606 -16.94 1.50 -12.71
C VAL A 606 -17.40 0.05 -12.68
N HIS A 607 -18.37 -0.26 -11.82
CA HIS A 607 -18.95 -1.60 -11.73
C HIS A 607 -19.71 -1.99 -13.01
N ALA A 608 -20.47 -1.04 -13.59
CA ALA A 608 -21.19 -1.26 -14.84
C ALA A 608 -20.21 -1.53 -16.00
N LEU A 609 -19.13 -0.76 -16.12
CA LEU A 609 -18.13 -0.92 -17.16
C LEU A 609 -17.37 -2.25 -17.02
N SER A 610 -16.92 -2.60 -15.81
CA SER A 610 -16.27 -3.89 -15.56
C SER A 610 -17.18 -5.05 -15.96
N ARG A 611 -18.46 -5.02 -15.56
CA ARG A 611 -19.45 -6.03 -15.97
C ARG A 611 -19.64 -6.09 -17.48
N SER A 612 -19.80 -4.95 -18.15
CA SER A 612 -20.01 -4.86 -19.60
C SER A 612 -18.82 -5.36 -20.41
N LEU A 613 -17.59 -5.17 -19.92
CA LEU A 613 -16.35 -5.69 -20.52
C LEU A 613 -16.19 -7.20 -20.27
N LYS A 614 -16.43 -7.68 -19.04
CA LYS A 614 -16.40 -9.12 -18.72
C LYS A 614 -17.41 -9.92 -19.54
N ASN A 615 -18.63 -9.41 -19.71
CA ASN A 615 -19.67 -10.02 -20.55
C ASN A 615 -19.26 -10.12 -22.05
N ARG A 616 -18.28 -9.32 -22.48
CA ARG A 616 -17.71 -9.32 -23.84
C ARG A 616 -16.36 -10.02 -23.92
N HIS A 617 -15.94 -10.73 -22.86
CA HIS A 617 -14.66 -11.43 -22.77
C HIS A 617 -13.43 -10.50 -22.97
N ILE A 618 -13.52 -9.25 -22.50
CA ILE A 618 -12.37 -8.34 -22.43
C ILE A 618 -11.86 -8.32 -20.99
N ASP A 619 -10.60 -8.68 -20.79
CA ASP A 619 -9.97 -8.70 -19.47
C ASP A 619 -9.77 -7.28 -18.92
N VAL A 620 -10.05 -7.11 -17.63
CA VAL A 620 -10.04 -5.80 -16.95
C VAL A 620 -9.23 -5.82 -15.67
N ALA A 621 -8.25 -4.92 -15.59
CA ALA A 621 -7.44 -4.65 -14.41
C ALA A 621 -7.93 -3.40 -13.66
N GLY A 622 -7.72 -3.37 -12.33
CA GLY A 622 -7.89 -2.16 -11.50
C GLY A 622 -9.30 -1.86 -10.98
N ALA A 623 -10.31 -2.63 -11.40
CA ALA A 623 -11.71 -2.45 -11.00
C ALA A 623 -12.05 -3.04 -9.61
N ASP A 624 -11.34 -4.07 -9.14
CA ASP A 624 -11.78 -4.84 -7.98
C ASP A 624 -11.00 -4.49 -6.70
N ARG A 625 -11.49 -3.50 -5.95
CA ARG A 625 -11.44 -3.62 -4.49
C ARG A 625 -12.63 -4.45 -4.09
N LEU A 626 -12.39 -5.72 -3.78
CA LEU A 626 -13.46 -6.63 -3.45
C LEU A 626 -13.58 -6.71 -1.93
N ARG A 627 -14.70 -6.23 -1.39
CA ARG A 627 -15.05 -6.49 0.01
C ARG A 627 -15.26 -7.98 0.14
N LEU A 628 -14.41 -8.65 0.90
CA LEU A 628 -14.40 -10.10 1.01
C LEU A 628 -15.79 -10.63 1.39
N THR A 629 -16.46 -9.99 2.36
CA THR A 629 -17.80 -10.36 2.83
C THR A 629 -18.95 -10.08 1.85
N ALA A 630 -18.70 -9.30 0.80
CA ALA A 630 -19.68 -9.08 -0.26
C ALA A 630 -19.66 -10.20 -1.32
N HIS A 631 -18.60 -11.01 -1.37
CA HIS A 631 -18.50 -12.11 -2.31
C HIS A 631 -19.34 -13.31 -1.86
N ILE A 632 -20.12 -13.90 -2.76
CA ILE A 632 -21.01 -15.03 -2.45
C ILE A 632 -20.24 -16.23 -1.86
N ALA A 633 -19.04 -16.54 -2.37
CA ALA A 633 -18.21 -17.62 -1.83
C ALA A 633 -17.88 -17.43 -0.34
N VAL A 634 -17.64 -16.18 0.09
CA VAL A 634 -17.31 -15.87 1.48
C VAL A 634 -18.59 -15.81 2.32
N GLN A 635 -19.69 -15.31 1.76
CA GLN A 635 -21.00 -15.35 2.42
C GLN A 635 -21.42 -16.79 2.74
N ASP A 636 -21.17 -17.72 1.82
CA ASP A 636 -21.41 -19.15 2.03
C ASP A 636 -20.53 -19.71 3.17
N LEU A 637 -19.25 -19.32 3.24
CA LEU A 637 -18.34 -19.73 4.33
C LEU A 637 -18.67 -19.09 5.69
N ILE A 638 -19.13 -17.85 5.71
CA ILE A 638 -19.63 -17.15 6.90
C ILE A 638 -20.92 -17.81 7.38
N ALA A 639 -21.86 -18.11 6.47
CA ALA A 639 -23.10 -18.83 6.79
C ALA A 639 -22.79 -20.21 7.37
N LEU A 640 -21.81 -20.92 6.82
CA LEU A 640 -21.32 -22.17 7.42
C LEU A 640 -20.80 -21.93 8.84
N GLY A 641 -19.92 -20.94 9.03
CA GLY A 641 -19.38 -20.64 10.35
C GLY A 641 -20.46 -20.32 11.39
N ARG A 642 -21.43 -19.48 11.02
CA ARG A 642 -22.59 -19.13 11.87
C ARG A 642 -23.41 -20.36 12.24
N PHE A 643 -23.70 -21.23 11.28
CA PHE A 643 -24.42 -22.48 11.54
C PHE A 643 -23.65 -23.42 12.49
N LEU A 644 -22.32 -23.51 12.36
CA LEU A 644 -21.51 -24.36 13.24
C LEU A 644 -21.50 -23.89 14.70
N ILE A 645 -21.57 -22.57 14.92
CA ILE A 645 -21.69 -21.98 16.27
C ILE A 645 -23.12 -22.07 16.78
N GLN A 646 -24.10 -21.80 15.92
CA GLN A 646 -25.53 -21.75 16.25
C GLN A 646 -26.34 -22.67 15.32
N PRO A 647 -26.45 -23.98 15.64
CA PRO A 647 -27.13 -24.97 14.78
C PRO A 647 -28.63 -24.72 14.57
N HIS A 648 -29.24 -23.82 15.35
CA HIS A 648 -30.64 -23.42 15.23
C HIS A 648 -30.84 -22.17 14.35
N ASP A 649 -29.78 -21.63 13.74
CA ASP A 649 -29.90 -20.59 12.72
C ASP A 649 -30.34 -21.20 11.38
N ASP A 650 -31.67 -21.22 11.20
CA ASP A 650 -32.32 -21.73 10.00
C ASP A 650 -31.88 -21.03 8.71
N LEU A 651 -31.60 -19.72 8.77
CA LEU A 651 -31.25 -18.94 7.60
C LEU A 651 -29.84 -19.29 7.13
N SER A 652 -28.89 -19.36 8.07
CA SER A 652 -27.52 -19.76 7.77
C SER A 652 -27.45 -21.20 7.25
N LEU A 653 -28.21 -22.14 7.85
CA LEU A 653 -28.29 -23.51 7.33
C LEU A 653 -28.90 -23.55 5.92
N ALA A 654 -29.99 -22.82 5.66
CA ALA A 654 -30.60 -22.78 4.34
C ALA A 654 -29.65 -22.21 3.26
N ALA A 655 -28.88 -21.17 3.60
CA ALA A 655 -27.85 -20.62 2.72
C ALA A 655 -26.76 -21.66 2.40
N VAL A 656 -26.25 -22.36 3.42
CA VAL A 656 -25.26 -23.43 3.27
C VAL A 656 -25.77 -24.56 2.37
N LEU A 657 -27.03 -24.98 2.55
CA LEU A 657 -27.63 -26.05 1.74
C LEU A 657 -27.75 -25.66 0.25
N LYS A 658 -28.03 -24.38 -0.06
CA LYS A 658 -28.07 -23.87 -1.44
C LYS A 658 -26.69 -23.55 -2.03
N SER A 659 -25.67 -23.40 -1.19
CA SER A 659 -24.31 -23.07 -1.62
C SER A 659 -23.67 -24.18 -2.47
N PRO A 660 -22.55 -23.91 -3.17
CA PRO A 660 -21.80 -24.94 -3.90
C PRO A 660 -21.35 -26.14 -3.04
N LEU A 661 -21.39 -26.04 -1.70
CA LEU A 661 -21.03 -27.13 -0.79
C LEU A 661 -22.00 -28.33 -0.89
N PHE A 662 -23.30 -28.07 -1.07
CA PHE A 662 -24.33 -29.11 -1.13
C PHE A 662 -25.21 -29.03 -2.38
N GLY A 663 -25.38 -27.84 -2.96
CA GLY A 663 -26.11 -27.63 -4.22
C GLY A 663 -27.59 -28.04 -4.17
N MET A 664 -28.25 -27.91 -3.01
CA MET A 664 -29.65 -28.27 -2.85
C MET A 664 -30.57 -27.34 -3.64
N ASP A 665 -31.50 -27.92 -4.40
CA ASP A 665 -32.50 -27.17 -5.13
C ASP A 665 -33.58 -26.57 -4.22
N GLU A 666 -34.32 -25.60 -4.76
CA GLU A 666 -35.34 -24.85 -4.00
C GLU A 666 -36.51 -25.73 -3.58
N GLU A 667 -36.89 -26.69 -4.41
CA GLU A 667 -38.01 -27.60 -4.17
C GLU A 667 -37.73 -28.57 -3.02
N ARG A 668 -36.49 -29.08 -2.92
CA ARG A 668 -36.07 -29.96 -1.83
C ARG A 668 -35.93 -29.21 -0.52
N LEU A 669 -35.38 -28.00 -0.56
CA LEU A 669 -35.31 -27.11 0.61
C LEU A 669 -36.72 -26.71 1.08
N PHE A 670 -37.63 -26.41 0.16
CA PHE A 670 -39.03 -26.11 0.47
C PHE A 670 -39.71 -27.30 1.15
N ARG A 671 -39.53 -28.52 0.64
CA ARG A 671 -40.09 -29.74 1.26
C ARG A 671 -39.59 -29.97 2.69
N LEU A 672 -38.31 -29.68 2.95
CA LEU A 672 -37.71 -29.73 4.30
C LEU A 672 -38.30 -28.65 5.24
N ALA A 673 -38.58 -27.46 4.71
CA ALA A 673 -38.93 -26.29 5.51
C ALA A 673 -40.45 -26.06 5.68
N TRP A 674 -41.29 -26.48 4.73
CA TRP A 674 -42.72 -26.12 4.68
C TRP A 674 -43.57 -26.83 5.73
N ASN A 675 -43.38 -28.15 5.88
CA ASN A 675 -44.24 -28.97 6.75
C ASN A 675 -43.66 -29.16 8.17
N ARG A 676 -42.62 -28.39 8.54
CA ARG A 676 -42.07 -28.43 9.90
C ARG A 676 -42.89 -27.54 10.82
N GLY A 677 -43.10 -27.97 12.07
CA GLY A 677 -43.71 -27.11 13.09
C GLY A 677 -42.85 -25.86 13.32
N ARG A 678 -43.47 -24.70 13.59
CA ARG A 678 -42.75 -23.41 13.78
C ARG A 678 -41.66 -23.44 14.87
N ALA A 679 -41.75 -24.37 15.82
CA ALA A 679 -40.79 -24.54 16.91
C ALA A 679 -39.67 -25.55 16.59
N VAL A 680 -39.68 -26.17 15.41
CA VAL A 680 -38.71 -27.19 15.00
C VAL A 680 -37.62 -26.54 14.12
N PRO A 681 -36.37 -26.44 14.60
CA PRO A 681 -35.25 -25.96 13.79
C PRO A 681 -35.05 -26.78 12.52
N LEU A 682 -34.51 -26.15 11.48
CA LEU A 682 -34.35 -26.76 10.16
C LEU A 682 -33.42 -27.97 10.23
N PHE A 683 -32.39 -27.90 11.08
CA PHE A 683 -31.45 -28.99 11.27
C PHE A 683 -32.11 -30.23 11.88
N ASP A 684 -33.03 -30.05 12.84
CA ASP A 684 -33.76 -31.17 13.45
C ASP A 684 -34.74 -31.82 12.47
N ALA A 685 -35.42 -31.02 11.65
CA ALA A 685 -36.25 -31.53 10.56
C ALA A 685 -35.42 -32.35 9.55
N MET A 686 -34.22 -31.86 9.23
CA MET A 686 -33.27 -32.54 8.36
C MET A 686 -32.76 -33.86 8.97
N ARG A 687 -32.50 -33.91 10.29
CA ARG A 687 -32.15 -35.14 11.02
C ARG A 687 -33.28 -36.17 11.03
N ALA A 688 -34.53 -35.72 11.14
CA ALA A 688 -35.68 -36.62 11.04
C ALA A 688 -35.80 -37.21 9.63
N GLN A 689 -35.64 -36.38 8.60
CA GLN A 689 -35.71 -36.82 7.20
C GLN A 689 -34.50 -37.68 6.79
N ALA A 690 -33.34 -37.52 7.43
CA ALA A 690 -32.17 -38.37 7.21
C ALA A 690 -32.43 -39.87 7.47
N LEU A 691 -33.47 -40.22 8.25
CA LEU A 691 -33.88 -41.61 8.46
C LEU A 691 -34.52 -42.24 7.20
N GLU A 692 -35.04 -41.42 6.30
CA GLU A 692 -35.80 -41.85 5.12
C GLU A 692 -35.08 -41.53 3.80
N ASP A 693 -34.23 -40.50 3.76
CA ASP A 693 -33.52 -40.04 2.57
C ASP A 693 -31.98 -40.15 2.73
N PRO A 694 -31.33 -41.13 2.05
CA PRO A 694 -29.88 -41.35 2.15
C PRO A 694 -29.04 -40.14 1.74
N ALA A 695 -29.51 -39.30 0.82
CA ALA A 695 -28.75 -38.12 0.39
C ALA A 695 -28.81 -37.02 1.47
N VAL A 696 -29.93 -36.88 2.18
CA VAL A 696 -30.02 -35.99 3.35
C VAL A 696 -29.20 -36.55 4.51
N ALA A 697 -29.16 -37.88 4.69
CA ALA A 697 -28.32 -38.52 5.70
C ALA A 697 -26.84 -38.18 5.55
N GLY A 698 -26.29 -38.28 4.32
CA GLY A 698 -24.90 -37.90 4.05
C GLY A 698 -24.61 -36.41 4.31
N MET A 699 -25.58 -35.52 4.06
CA MET A 699 -25.43 -34.09 4.37
C MET A 699 -25.42 -33.83 5.88
N VAL A 700 -26.31 -34.48 6.63
CA VAL A 700 -26.37 -34.38 8.11
C VAL A 700 -25.06 -34.87 8.72
N GLU A 701 -24.55 -36.02 8.28
CA GLU A 701 -23.28 -36.58 8.77
C GLU A 701 -22.12 -35.62 8.49
N THR A 702 -22.06 -35.05 7.28
CA THR A 702 -21.04 -34.06 6.91
C THR A 702 -21.10 -32.83 7.81
N LEU A 703 -22.29 -32.29 8.08
CA LEU A 703 -22.49 -31.12 8.95
C LEU A 703 -22.10 -31.41 10.39
N GLN A 704 -22.42 -32.60 10.91
CA GLN A 704 -22.04 -33.03 12.27
C GLN A 704 -20.52 -33.18 12.41
N ASN A 705 -19.86 -33.76 11.41
CA ASN A 705 -18.41 -33.88 11.39
C ASN A 705 -17.74 -32.49 11.39
N TRP A 706 -18.28 -31.54 10.60
CA TRP A 706 -17.80 -30.16 10.63
C TRP A 706 -18.03 -29.44 11.95
N GLN A 707 -19.16 -29.68 12.63
CA GLN A 707 -19.39 -29.13 13.97
C GLN A 707 -18.34 -29.64 14.96
N ASN A 708 -18.01 -30.94 14.91
CA ASN A 708 -16.97 -31.52 15.75
C ASN A 708 -15.59 -30.94 15.42
N GLU A 709 -15.23 -30.82 14.14
CA GLU A 709 -13.94 -30.26 13.75
C GLU A 709 -13.79 -28.79 14.16
N ALA A 710 -14.80 -27.96 13.89
CA ALA A 710 -14.78 -26.54 14.24
C ALA A 710 -14.71 -26.28 15.75
N ALA A 711 -15.15 -27.23 16.58
CA ALA A 711 -15.08 -27.12 18.04
C ALA A 711 -13.66 -27.31 18.59
N PHE A 712 -12.78 -28.02 17.88
CA PHE A 712 -11.44 -28.40 18.38
C PHE A 712 -10.29 -27.90 17.50
N LYS A 713 -10.56 -27.44 16.29
CA LYS A 713 -9.55 -26.90 15.39
C LYS A 713 -9.55 -25.36 15.38
N PRO A 714 -8.37 -24.75 15.19
CA PRO A 714 -8.31 -23.34 14.79
C PRO A 714 -9.11 -23.09 13.51
N ALA A 715 -9.65 -21.89 13.36
CA ALA A 715 -10.56 -21.54 12.28
C ALA A 715 -9.88 -21.63 10.89
N PHE A 716 -8.62 -21.20 10.77
CA PHE A 716 -7.82 -21.36 9.57
C PHE A 716 -7.66 -22.84 9.21
N GLU A 717 -7.30 -23.69 10.17
CA GLU A 717 -7.11 -25.12 9.93
C GLU A 717 -8.42 -25.78 9.46
N PHE A 718 -9.54 -25.43 10.09
CA PHE A 718 -10.86 -25.91 9.70
C PHE A 718 -11.22 -25.52 8.26
N TYR A 719 -11.14 -24.23 7.92
CA TYR A 719 -11.51 -23.77 6.58
C TYR A 719 -10.52 -24.20 5.51
N ALA A 720 -9.22 -24.29 5.83
CA ALA A 720 -8.20 -24.82 4.93
C ALA A 720 -8.52 -26.28 4.60
N GLY A 721 -8.74 -27.12 5.62
CA GLY A 721 -9.13 -28.52 5.45
C GLY A 721 -10.42 -28.70 4.65
N LEU A 722 -11.41 -27.82 4.87
CA LEU A 722 -12.66 -27.81 4.10
C LEU A 722 -12.44 -27.51 2.61
N LEU A 723 -11.60 -26.51 2.30
CA LEU A 723 -11.37 -26.04 0.92
C LEU A 723 -10.39 -26.93 0.15
N THR A 724 -9.26 -27.31 0.74
CA THR A 724 -8.25 -28.16 0.09
C THR A 724 -8.59 -29.64 0.14
N GLY A 725 -9.38 -30.05 1.13
CA GLY A 725 -9.67 -31.45 1.41
C GLY A 725 -8.68 -32.05 2.42
N THR A 726 -9.03 -33.25 2.88
CA THR A 726 -8.22 -34.07 3.80
C THR A 726 -7.95 -35.43 3.15
N ARG A 727 -7.15 -36.29 3.82
CA ARG A 727 -6.88 -37.65 3.33
C ARG A 727 -8.14 -38.48 3.07
N GLU A 728 -9.22 -38.17 3.78
CA GLU A 728 -10.48 -38.90 3.77
C GLU A 728 -11.56 -38.21 2.94
N ARG A 729 -11.32 -36.99 2.46
CA ARG A 729 -12.34 -36.15 1.83
C ARG A 729 -11.76 -35.20 0.78
N GLU A 730 -12.44 -35.10 -0.37
CA GLU A 730 -12.11 -34.11 -1.40
C GLU A 730 -12.48 -32.67 -0.98
N GLY A 731 -11.65 -31.70 -1.38
CA GLY A 731 -11.82 -30.29 -1.03
C GLY A 731 -12.97 -29.60 -1.75
N ALA A 732 -13.63 -28.66 -1.06
CA ALA A 732 -14.74 -27.88 -1.59
C ALA A 732 -14.32 -26.78 -2.59
N ARG A 733 -13.03 -26.44 -2.68
CA ARG A 733 -12.53 -25.37 -3.56
C ARG A 733 -12.94 -25.57 -5.02
N ARG A 734 -12.89 -26.80 -5.53
CA ARG A 734 -13.33 -27.13 -6.90
C ARG A 734 -14.81 -26.84 -7.15
N LEU A 735 -15.67 -26.97 -6.12
CA LEU A 735 -17.10 -26.74 -6.24
C LEU A 735 -17.39 -25.25 -6.40
N PHE A 736 -16.70 -24.41 -5.62
CA PHE A 736 -16.76 -22.96 -5.78
C PHE A 736 -16.25 -22.52 -7.16
N VAL A 737 -15.12 -23.05 -7.62
CA VAL A 737 -14.57 -22.72 -8.95
C VAL A 737 -15.50 -23.16 -10.08
N ALA A 738 -16.10 -24.35 -9.99
CA ALA A 738 -17.02 -24.85 -11.00
C ALA A 738 -18.28 -23.98 -11.14
N ARG A 739 -18.76 -23.37 -10.05
CA ARG A 739 -19.97 -22.54 -10.04
C ARG A 739 -19.71 -21.06 -10.29
N LEU A 740 -18.61 -20.52 -9.77
CA LEU A 740 -18.31 -19.08 -9.71
C LEU A 740 -17.15 -18.66 -10.64
N GLY A 741 -16.46 -19.62 -11.26
CA GLY A 741 -15.30 -19.38 -12.12
C GLY A 741 -13.97 -19.30 -11.36
N HIS A 742 -12.88 -19.14 -12.10
CA HIS A 742 -11.52 -19.10 -11.56
C HIS A 742 -11.27 -17.93 -10.60
N GLU A 743 -12.02 -16.83 -10.72
CA GLU A 743 -11.90 -15.67 -9.83
C GLU A 743 -12.17 -16.01 -8.35
N ALA A 744 -12.96 -17.05 -8.07
CA ALA A 744 -13.24 -17.50 -6.71
C ALA A 744 -11.97 -17.98 -5.98
N ASN A 745 -10.93 -18.41 -6.70
CA ASN A 745 -9.69 -18.88 -6.08
C ASN A 745 -8.98 -17.79 -5.27
N ASP A 746 -8.85 -16.59 -5.84
CA ASP A 746 -8.21 -15.46 -5.16
C ASP A 746 -8.97 -15.08 -3.89
N ILE A 747 -10.31 -15.10 -3.97
CA ILE A 747 -11.18 -14.74 -2.85
C ILE A 747 -11.06 -15.76 -1.72
N LEU A 748 -11.01 -17.05 -2.04
CA LEU A 748 -10.84 -18.11 -1.06
C LEU A 748 -9.45 -18.06 -0.41
N ASP A 749 -8.40 -17.76 -1.18
CA ASP A 749 -7.04 -17.63 -0.66
C ASP A 749 -6.89 -16.40 0.26
N GLU A 750 -7.55 -15.28 -0.06
CA GLU A 750 -7.59 -14.13 0.85
C GLU A 750 -8.35 -14.47 2.13
N PHE A 751 -9.51 -15.13 2.04
CA PHE A 751 -10.27 -15.53 3.22
C PHE A 751 -9.43 -16.39 4.17
N LEU A 752 -8.66 -17.34 3.63
CA LEU A 752 -7.72 -18.13 4.40
C LEU A 752 -6.57 -17.30 4.97
N SER A 753 -6.03 -16.35 4.19
CA SER A 753 -4.98 -15.45 4.66
C SER A 753 -5.46 -14.57 5.82
N PHE A 754 -6.70 -14.08 5.76
CA PHE A 754 -7.34 -13.33 6.84
C PHE A 754 -7.53 -14.19 8.10
N ALA A 755 -8.02 -15.42 7.94
CA ALA A 755 -8.15 -16.35 9.07
C ALA A 755 -6.79 -16.64 9.74
N LEU A 756 -5.74 -16.85 8.95
CA LEU A 756 -4.38 -17.06 9.46
C LEU A 756 -3.82 -15.83 10.18
N ALA A 757 -4.06 -14.62 9.63
CA ALA A 757 -3.64 -13.38 10.25
C ALA A 757 -4.35 -13.16 11.60
N GLY A 758 -5.65 -13.43 11.67
CA GLY A 758 -6.42 -13.38 12.90
C GLY A 758 -5.87 -14.31 13.98
N GLU A 759 -5.55 -15.55 13.63
CA GLU A 759 -4.94 -16.51 14.57
C GLU A 759 -3.56 -16.04 15.07
N ARG A 760 -2.72 -15.49 14.19
CA ARG A 760 -1.42 -14.91 14.57
C ARG A 760 -1.57 -13.71 15.50
N ALA A 761 -2.64 -12.93 15.35
CA ALA A 761 -3.00 -11.80 16.21
C ALA A 761 -3.65 -12.24 17.54
N GLY A 762 -3.88 -13.54 17.76
CA GLY A 762 -4.48 -14.08 18.98
C GLY A 762 -6.02 -14.14 18.98
N LEU A 763 -6.67 -13.92 17.83
CA LEU A 763 -8.11 -14.19 17.65
C LEU A 763 -8.34 -15.69 17.53
N ASN A 764 -8.38 -16.36 18.67
CA ASN A 764 -8.53 -17.80 18.74
C ASN A 764 -10.02 -18.17 18.75
N GLY A 765 -10.49 -18.77 17.64
CA GLY A 765 -11.83 -19.37 17.56
C GLY A 765 -12.72 -18.80 16.46
N LEU A 766 -13.73 -19.59 16.09
CA LEU A 766 -14.63 -19.29 14.97
C LEU A 766 -15.51 -18.05 15.23
N GLU A 767 -15.99 -17.85 16.46
CA GLU A 767 -16.81 -16.67 16.82
C GLU A 767 -16.02 -15.36 16.65
N ALA A 768 -14.78 -15.34 17.15
CA ALA A 768 -13.89 -14.18 17.03
C ALA A 768 -13.60 -13.85 15.55
N LEU A 769 -13.37 -14.88 14.72
CA LEU A 769 -13.15 -14.71 13.28
C LEU A 769 -14.39 -14.12 12.58
N LEU A 770 -15.59 -14.64 12.86
CA LEU A 770 -16.82 -14.16 12.23
C LEU A 770 -17.18 -12.74 12.69
N SER A 771 -17.03 -12.45 14.00
CA SER A 771 -17.22 -11.10 14.53
C SER A 771 -16.24 -10.11 13.89
N ALA A 772 -14.98 -10.52 13.69
CA ALA A 772 -13.99 -9.72 12.98
C ALA A 772 -14.37 -9.51 11.51
N LEU A 773 -14.83 -10.54 10.79
CA LEU A 773 -15.28 -10.40 9.39
C LEU A 773 -16.50 -9.48 9.25
N GLU A 774 -17.46 -9.56 10.17
CA GLU A 774 -18.69 -8.76 10.14
C GLU A 774 -18.47 -7.31 10.54
N GLY A 775 -17.65 -7.09 11.57
CA GLY A 775 -17.27 -5.75 12.01
C GLY A 775 -16.26 -5.08 11.07
N GLN A 776 -15.35 -5.87 10.47
CA GLN A 776 -14.19 -5.40 9.71
C GLN A 776 -13.97 -6.29 8.47
N ALA A 777 -14.82 -6.11 7.47
CA ALA A 777 -14.69 -6.82 6.20
C ALA A 777 -13.37 -6.43 5.48
N PRO A 778 -12.42 -7.36 5.25
CA PRO A 778 -11.19 -7.03 4.54
C PRO A 778 -11.50 -6.65 3.09
N GLU A 779 -10.84 -5.60 2.60
CA GLU A 779 -10.87 -5.21 1.19
C GLU A 779 -9.65 -5.79 0.47
N ILE A 780 -9.87 -6.73 -0.44
CA ILE A 780 -8.81 -7.22 -1.32
C ILE A 780 -8.42 -6.09 -2.26
N LYS A 781 -7.16 -5.65 -2.17
CA LYS A 781 -6.54 -4.79 -3.18
C LYS A 781 -5.73 -5.66 -4.11
N ARG A 782 -6.26 -5.97 -5.30
CA ARG A 782 -5.45 -6.60 -6.35
C ARG A 782 -4.34 -5.63 -6.78
N GLU A 783 -3.08 -5.99 -6.52
CA GLU A 783 -1.94 -5.26 -7.08
C GLU A 783 -1.94 -5.43 -8.60
N MET A 784 -1.94 -4.32 -9.32
CA MET A 784 -2.03 -4.33 -10.78
C MET A 784 -0.68 -4.72 -11.36
N ASP A 785 -0.62 -5.89 -11.99
CA ASP A 785 0.55 -6.27 -12.79
C ASP A 785 0.53 -5.49 -14.10
N GLN A 786 1.52 -4.62 -14.29
CA GLN A 786 1.64 -3.78 -15.50
C GLN A 786 2.04 -4.59 -16.74
N THR A 787 2.38 -5.88 -16.59
CA THR A 787 2.85 -6.71 -17.70
C THR A 787 1.75 -7.48 -18.43
N ARG A 788 0.53 -7.53 -17.89
CA ARG A 788 -0.61 -8.22 -18.53
C ARG A 788 -1.32 -7.31 -19.55
N ASP A 789 -1.80 -7.92 -20.63
CA ASP A 789 -2.53 -7.24 -21.71
C ASP A 789 -4.01 -7.05 -21.35
N GLU A 790 -4.28 -6.24 -20.32
CA GLU A 790 -5.62 -6.05 -19.75
C GLU A 790 -6.05 -4.57 -19.76
N LEU A 791 -7.33 -4.29 -20.04
CA LEU A 791 -7.88 -2.93 -20.00
C LEU A 791 -7.87 -2.42 -18.57
N ARG A 792 -7.34 -1.21 -18.35
CA ARG A 792 -7.16 -0.67 -16.99
C ARG A 792 -8.25 0.34 -16.64
N ILE A 793 -8.96 0.15 -15.53
CA ILE A 793 -9.90 1.14 -14.97
C ILE A 793 -9.36 1.66 -13.64
N MET A 794 -9.18 2.98 -13.51
CA MET A 794 -8.67 3.56 -12.27
C MET A 794 -9.11 5.01 -12.06
N THR A 795 -8.87 5.54 -10.85
CA THR A 795 -9.07 6.97 -10.60
C THR A 795 -7.90 7.77 -11.18
N VAL A 796 -8.14 9.04 -11.51
CA VAL A 796 -7.07 9.95 -11.98
C VAL A 796 -5.90 10.02 -10.98
N HIS A 797 -6.17 9.98 -9.68
CA HIS A 797 -5.15 9.90 -8.63
C HIS A 797 -4.23 8.68 -8.80
N ALA A 798 -4.84 7.49 -8.97
CA ALA A 798 -4.09 6.24 -9.14
C ALA A 798 -3.35 6.17 -10.48
N ALA A 799 -3.78 6.93 -11.49
CA ALA A 799 -3.13 7.00 -12.80
C ALA A 799 -1.88 7.88 -12.84
N LYS A 800 -1.56 8.61 -11.76
CA LYS A 800 -0.38 9.46 -11.73
C LYS A 800 0.88 8.62 -11.96
N GLY A 801 1.75 9.10 -12.86
CA GLY A 801 2.95 8.37 -13.29
C GLY A 801 2.70 7.33 -14.38
N LEU A 802 1.47 6.87 -14.59
CA LEU A 802 1.10 5.96 -15.68
C LEU A 802 0.84 6.70 -16.99
N GLU A 803 0.80 5.95 -18.09
CA GLU A 803 0.50 6.39 -19.46
C GLU A 803 -0.14 5.23 -20.25
N ALA A 804 -0.95 5.59 -21.25
CA ALA A 804 -1.54 4.64 -22.18
C ALA A 804 -1.75 5.29 -23.57
N PRO A 805 -1.66 4.52 -24.67
CA PRO A 805 -1.98 4.99 -26.01
C PRO A 805 -3.37 5.62 -26.12
N VAL A 806 -4.37 4.99 -25.51
CA VAL A 806 -5.77 5.43 -25.55
C VAL A 806 -6.29 5.65 -24.14
N VAL A 807 -6.79 6.86 -23.86
CA VAL A 807 -7.36 7.22 -22.55
C VAL A 807 -8.79 7.70 -22.70
N PHE A 808 -9.71 7.06 -21.97
CA PHE A 808 -11.04 7.59 -21.72
C PHE A 808 -11.03 8.38 -20.41
N LEU A 809 -11.38 9.66 -20.46
CA LEU A 809 -11.59 10.51 -19.29
C LEU A 809 -13.10 10.68 -19.07
N VAL A 810 -13.62 10.03 -18.04
CA VAL A 810 -15.05 9.96 -17.75
C VAL A 810 -15.45 10.95 -16.67
N ASP A 811 -16.37 11.86 -17.03
CA ASP A 811 -16.95 12.85 -16.13
C ASP A 811 -18.33 12.40 -15.60
N PRO A 812 -18.49 12.22 -14.28
CA PRO A 812 -19.78 11.86 -13.68
C PRO A 812 -20.78 13.03 -13.58
N GLY A 813 -20.42 14.24 -14.01
CA GLY A 813 -21.28 15.43 -14.00
C GLY A 813 -21.55 16.01 -12.60
N SER A 814 -20.90 15.47 -11.56
CA SER A 814 -21.05 15.93 -10.18
C SER A 814 -20.18 17.16 -9.88
N ALA A 815 -20.71 18.10 -9.08
CA ALA A 815 -19.99 19.30 -8.66
C ALA A 815 -18.59 18.99 -8.06
N PRO A 816 -17.61 19.91 -8.22
CA PRO A 816 -16.28 19.75 -7.65
C PRO A 816 -16.29 19.86 -6.12
N PHE A 817 -17.18 20.68 -5.57
CA PHE A 817 -17.29 20.95 -4.14
C PHE A 817 -18.74 20.77 -3.65
N VAL A 818 -18.89 20.18 -2.46
CA VAL A 818 -20.18 20.05 -1.77
C VAL A 818 -19.97 20.46 -0.31
N SER A 819 -20.69 21.48 0.15
CA SER A 819 -20.54 22.07 1.49
C SER A 819 -20.83 21.12 2.65
N GLN A 820 -21.60 20.06 2.38
CA GLN A 820 -21.89 18.98 3.34
C GLN A 820 -20.67 18.11 3.65
N HIS A 821 -19.71 18.00 2.73
CA HIS A 821 -18.47 17.24 2.92
C HIS A 821 -17.34 18.05 3.53
N LEU A 822 -17.58 19.32 3.86
CA LEU A 822 -16.60 20.15 4.54
C LEU A 822 -16.36 19.61 5.96
N PRO A 823 -15.10 19.40 6.36
CA PRO A 823 -14.78 19.02 7.74
C PRO A 823 -15.44 19.95 8.75
N LYS A 824 -16.00 19.38 9.81
CA LYS A 824 -16.69 20.15 10.85
C LYS A 824 -15.69 20.93 11.69
N LEU A 825 -14.54 20.35 11.97
CA LEU A 825 -13.41 20.99 12.59
C LEU A 825 -12.58 21.69 11.50
N MET A 826 -12.48 23.01 11.55
CA MET A 826 -11.85 23.84 10.53
C MET A 826 -10.57 24.46 11.08
N PRO A 827 -9.43 24.35 10.39
CA PRO A 827 -8.19 24.99 10.82
C PRO A 827 -8.17 26.44 10.31
N PHE A 828 -7.63 27.35 11.10
CA PHE A 828 -7.44 28.75 10.70
C PHE A 828 -6.10 29.31 11.17
N ALA A 829 -5.63 30.36 10.50
CA ALA A 829 -4.43 31.08 10.92
C ALA A 829 -4.83 32.21 11.89
N PRO A 830 -4.18 32.36 13.06
CA PRO A 830 -4.43 33.48 13.97
C PRO A 830 -4.04 34.81 13.32
N ARG A 831 -4.75 35.87 13.68
CA ARG A 831 -4.46 37.26 13.32
C ARG A 831 -3.40 37.87 14.22
N GLY A 832 -3.34 37.44 15.49
CA GLY A 832 -2.42 37.95 16.51
C GLY A 832 -1.28 37.01 16.89
N GLU A 833 -0.49 37.40 17.90
CA GLU A 833 0.61 36.61 18.48
C GLU A 833 0.14 35.60 19.55
N GLY A 834 -1.17 35.36 19.69
CA GLY A 834 -1.76 34.59 20.80
C GLY A 834 -1.29 33.14 20.89
N TRP A 835 -1.00 32.50 19.76
CA TRP A 835 -0.38 31.17 19.69
C TRP A 835 0.39 31.01 18.39
N GLN A 836 1.29 30.03 18.33
CA GLN A 836 2.05 29.68 17.14
C GLN A 836 1.34 28.56 16.37
N GLY A 837 1.16 28.75 15.06
CA GLY A 837 0.58 27.73 14.18
C GLY A 837 -0.93 27.91 13.94
N LYS A 838 -1.65 26.81 13.74
CA LYS A 838 -3.06 26.80 13.32
C LYS A 838 -4.00 26.70 14.53
N GLY A 839 -5.02 27.56 14.59
CA GLY A 839 -6.16 27.39 15.50
C GLY A 839 -7.25 26.50 14.89
N PHE A 840 -8.24 26.09 15.68
CA PHE A 840 -9.34 25.23 15.23
C PHE A 840 -10.71 25.76 15.66
N LEU A 841 -11.71 25.63 14.79
CA LEU A 841 -13.12 25.97 15.03
C LEU A 841 -14.03 24.79 14.69
N TRP A 842 -15.02 24.51 15.51
CA TRP A 842 -15.99 23.43 15.27
C TRP A 842 -17.35 23.95 14.80
N ARG A 843 -17.79 23.47 13.63
CA ARG A 843 -19.08 23.77 13.00
C ARG A 843 -20.12 22.70 13.37
N ALA A 844 -20.83 22.92 14.49
CA ALA A 844 -21.77 21.96 15.04
C ALA A 844 -23.14 21.86 14.32
N GLY A 845 -23.53 22.86 13.53
CA GLY A 845 -24.88 22.92 12.95
C GLY A 845 -25.15 24.16 12.09
N LYS A 846 -26.40 24.35 11.63
CA LYS A 846 -26.81 25.55 10.84
C LYS A 846 -27.03 26.78 11.71
N ASP A 847 -27.28 26.59 13.00
CA ASP A 847 -27.51 27.60 14.03
C ASP A 847 -26.27 28.41 14.38
N VAL A 848 -25.08 27.88 14.07
CA VAL A 848 -23.78 28.55 14.23
C VAL A 848 -23.23 29.11 12.90
N SER A 849 -24.04 29.15 11.84
CA SER A 849 -23.63 29.70 10.54
C SER A 849 -23.41 31.21 10.65
N ASN A 850 -22.17 31.65 10.40
CA ASN A 850 -21.74 33.04 10.51
C ASN A 850 -20.75 33.38 9.37
N THR A 851 -20.36 34.64 9.29
CA THR A 851 -19.49 35.20 8.24
C THR A 851 -18.12 34.51 8.23
N VAL A 852 -17.54 34.23 9.40
CA VAL A 852 -16.26 33.52 9.53
C VAL A 852 -16.36 32.10 8.94
N ALA A 853 -17.42 31.35 9.28
CA ALA A 853 -17.68 30.03 8.72
C ALA A 853 -17.90 30.08 7.20
N ALA A 854 -18.57 31.13 6.68
CA ALA A 854 -18.79 31.33 5.25
C ALA A 854 -17.48 31.64 4.49
N THR A 855 -16.57 32.42 5.09
CA THR A 855 -15.23 32.66 4.51
C THR A 855 -14.43 31.36 4.41
N PHE A 856 -14.43 30.53 5.44
CA PHE A 856 -13.76 29.22 5.38
C PHE A 856 -14.36 28.30 4.33
N GLU A 857 -15.70 28.28 4.20
CA GLU A 857 -16.37 27.50 3.17
C GLU A 857 -15.98 27.99 1.76
N ALA A 858 -15.86 29.31 1.57
CA ALA A 858 -15.41 29.89 0.31
C ALA A 858 -13.95 29.53 -0.01
N ASP A 859 -13.04 29.63 0.97
CA ASP A 859 -11.63 29.28 0.78
C ASP A 859 -11.45 27.78 0.47
N ALA A 860 -12.18 26.92 1.18
CA ALA A 860 -12.16 25.48 0.93
C ALA A 860 -12.75 25.13 -0.45
N LYS A 861 -13.81 25.83 -0.87
CA LYS A 861 -14.38 25.71 -2.20
C LYS A 861 -13.36 26.09 -3.28
N ILE A 862 -12.67 27.21 -3.12
CA ILE A 862 -11.61 27.64 -4.05
C ILE A 862 -10.54 26.56 -4.15
N LYS A 863 -9.98 26.09 -3.02
CA LYS A 863 -8.95 25.05 -3.01
C LYS A 863 -9.41 23.74 -3.68
N ALA A 864 -10.66 23.33 -3.44
CA ALA A 864 -11.24 22.15 -4.07
C ALA A 864 -11.41 22.32 -5.59
N GLU A 865 -11.83 23.49 -6.05
CA GLU A 865 -11.92 23.82 -7.49
C GLU A 865 -10.55 23.87 -8.17
N GLU A 866 -9.53 24.40 -7.50
CA GLU A 866 -8.15 24.41 -7.99
C GLU A 866 -7.59 22.99 -8.14
N GLU A 867 -7.78 22.12 -7.14
CA GLU A 867 -7.38 20.72 -7.25
C GLU A 867 -8.18 19.97 -8.31
N TYR A 868 -9.47 20.27 -8.46
CA TYR A 868 -10.32 19.72 -9.50
C TYR A 868 -9.81 20.02 -10.92
N ARG A 869 -9.26 21.23 -11.15
CA ARG A 869 -8.59 21.64 -12.40
C ARG A 869 -7.26 20.92 -12.59
N ARG A 870 -6.45 20.75 -11.54
CA ARG A 870 -5.21 19.95 -11.58
C ARG A 870 -5.48 18.48 -11.91
N LEU A 871 -6.56 17.89 -11.39
CA LEU A 871 -7.01 16.54 -11.76
C LEU A 871 -7.37 16.44 -13.25
N LEU A 872 -8.10 17.43 -13.80
CA LEU A 872 -8.37 17.48 -15.24
C LEU A 872 -7.07 17.49 -16.05
N TYR A 873 -6.11 18.34 -15.67
CA TYR A 873 -4.80 18.41 -16.32
C TYR A 873 -4.04 17.07 -16.27
N VAL A 874 -4.00 16.42 -15.11
CA VAL A 874 -3.37 15.11 -14.95
C VAL A 874 -4.05 14.07 -15.84
N GLY A 875 -5.39 14.04 -15.87
CA GLY A 875 -6.19 13.12 -16.69
C GLY A 875 -5.93 13.28 -18.19
N MET A 876 -5.96 14.52 -18.70
CA MET A 876 -5.69 14.81 -20.12
C MET A 876 -4.27 14.41 -20.53
N THR A 877 -3.28 14.62 -19.66
CA THR A 877 -1.86 14.35 -19.95
C THR A 877 -1.44 12.88 -19.74
N ARG A 878 -2.39 11.98 -19.44
CA ARG A 878 -2.13 10.53 -19.42
C ARG A 878 -2.11 9.90 -20.81
N ALA A 879 -2.80 10.51 -21.78
CA ALA A 879 -2.92 9.99 -23.14
C ALA A 879 -1.63 10.18 -23.94
N GLU A 880 -1.17 9.13 -24.61
CA GLU A 880 -0.08 9.23 -25.58
C GLU A 880 -0.58 9.70 -26.95
N ASP A 881 -1.65 9.09 -27.47
CA ASP A 881 -2.11 9.28 -28.86
C ASP A 881 -3.58 9.72 -28.97
N ARG A 882 -4.48 9.05 -28.23
CA ARG A 882 -5.94 9.29 -28.26
C ARG A 882 -6.48 9.64 -26.88
N LEU A 883 -7.16 10.78 -26.77
CA LEU A 883 -7.90 11.16 -25.56
C LEU A 883 -9.39 11.26 -25.90
N ILE A 884 -10.23 10.49 -25.21
CA ILE A 884 -11.68 10.56 -25.32
C ILE A 884 -12.24 11.13 -24.02
N VAL A 885 -12.89 12.29 -24.08
CA VAL A 885 -13.57 12.91 -22.94
C VAL A 885 -15.07 12.66 -23.09
N CYS A 886 -15.66 11.95 -22.14
CA CYS A 886 -17.07 11.58 -22.16
C CYS A 886 -17.68 11.70 -20.75
N GLY A 887 -19.01 11.66 -20.65
CA GLY A 887 -19.65 11.78 -19.35
C GLY A 887 -21.15 11.51 -19.37
N TYR A 888 -21.73 11.52 -18.18
CA TYR A 888 -23.16 11.36 -17.94
C TYR A 888 -23.60 12.34 -16.85
N HIS A 889 -24.90 12.62 -16.78
CA HIS A 889 -25.48 13.40 -15.69
C HIS A 889 -26.82 12.83 -15.22
N GLY A 890 -27.26 13.28 -14.04
CA GLY A 890 -28.60 12.97 -13.53
C GLY A 890 -29.68 13.85 -14.18
N GLN A 891 -30.84 13.95 -13.55
CA GLN A 891 -31.95 14.80 -14.05
C GLN A 891 -31.60 16.29 -14.05
N ARG A 892 -30.69 16.74 -13.18
CA ARG A 892 -30.20 18.12 -13.18
C ARG A 892 -29.11 18.28 -14.23
N GLU A 893 -29.14 19.40 -14.95
CA GLU A 893 -28.07 19.74 -15.87
C GLU A 893 -26.73 19.87 -15.14
N PRO A 894 -25.63 19.42 -15.77
CA PRO A 894 -24.30 19.52 -15.19
C PRO A 894 -23.86 20.99 -15.08
N GLN A 895 -23.15 21.32 -14.00
CA GLN A 895 -22.58 22.66 -13.78
C GLN A 895 -21.58 23.04 -14.89
N GLU A 896 -21.34 24.32 -15.12
CA GLU A 896 -20.41 24.80 -16.16
C GLU A 896 -18.96 24.33 -15.93
N LEU A 897 -18.53 24.20 -14.67
CA LEU A 897 -17.18 23.81 -14.28
C LEU A 897 -16.89 22.31 -14.35
N THR A 898 -17.80 21.47 -14.87
CA THR A 898 -17.51 20.01 -14.99
C THR A 898 -16.43 19.75 -16.05
N TRP A 899 -15.70 18.63 -15.95
CA TRP A 899 -14.57 18.34 -16.84
C TRP A 899 -15.00 18.32 -18.31
N LEU A 900 -16.12 17.67 -18.60
CA LEU A 900 -16.66 17.56 -19.94
C LEU A 900 -17.06 18.94 -20.49
N ASN A 901 -17.72 19.78 -19.69
CA ASN A 901 -18.17 21.10 -20.12
C ASN A 901 -17.00 22.05 -20.35
N VAL A 902 -15.99 22.04 -19.48
CA VAL A 902 -14.76 22.83 -19.63
C VAL A 902 -14.02 22.45 -20.91
N VAL A 903 -13.82 21.15 -21.17
CA VAL A 903 -13.15 20.68 -22.39
C VAL A 903 -13.99 20.98 -23.64
N ARG A 904 -15.30 20.71 -23.59
CA ARG A 904 -16.22 20.99 -24.69
C ARG A 904 -16.24 22.47 -25.04
N ALA A 905 -16.33 23.37 -24.05
CA ALA A 905 -16.37 24.82 -24.25
C ALA A 905 -15.05 25.42 -24.76
N ALA A 906 -13.93 24.73 -24.57
CA ALA A 906 -12.65 25.11 -25.16
C ALA A 906 -12.50 24.60 -26.59
N LEU A 907 -12.90 23.36 -26.85
CA LEU A 907 -12.71 22.70 -28.15
C LEU A 907 -13.82 23.01 -29.16
N SER A 908 -15.08 23.26 -28.78
CA SER A 908 -16.17 23.48 -29.74
C SER A 908 -16.03 24.75 -30.59
N GLY A 909 -15.21 25.72 -30.14
CA GLY A 909 -14.95 26.98 -30.85
C GLY A 909 -13.53 27.11 -31.40
N ALA A 910 -12.75 26.03 -31.40
CA ALA A 910 -11.35 26.05 -31.81
C ALA A 910 -11.18 25.81 -33.31
N ASP A 911 -10.14 26.38 -33.90
CA ASP A 911 -9.70 26.00 -35.25
C ASP A 911 -9.24 24.53 -35.25
N ARG A 912 -9.52 23.80 -36.34
CA ARG A 912 -9.20 22.37 -36.54
C ARG A 912 -10.00 21.36 -35.70
N VAL A 913 -11.29 21.62 -35.54
CA VAL A 913 -12.27 20.70 -34.93
C VAL A 913 -13.22 20.20 -36.01
N GLU A 914 -13.42 18.89 -36.04
CA GLU A 914 -14.39 18.24 -36.93
C GLU A 914 -15.56 17.72 -36.10
N GLU A 915 -16.78 18.07 -36.48
CA GLU A 915 -18.00 17.50 -35.91
C GLU A 915 -18.37 16.21 -36.66
N ARG A 916 -18.53 15.12 -35.92
CA ARG A 916 -18.88 13.80 -36.45
C ARG A 916 -20.10 13.25 -35.73
N THR A 917 -20.95 12.54 -36.46
CA THR A 917 -22.07 11.81 -35.85
C THR A 917 -21.64 10.38 -35.54
N SER A 918 -21.60 10.00 -34.26
CA SER A 918 -21.33 8.61 -33.85
C SER A 918 -22.62 7.79 -33.81
N PRO A 919 -22.72 6.67 -34.57
CA PRO A 919 -23.89 5.80 -34.53
C PRO A 919 -24.14 5.18 -33.15
N ALA A 920 -23.10 5.02 -32.32
CA ALA A 920 -23.21 4.40 -31.00
C ALA A 920 -23.74 5.36 -29.91
N ILE A 921 -23.53 6.67 -30.08
CA ILE A 921 -23.91 7.72 -29.10
C ILE A 921 -25.16 8.49 -29.58
N CYS A 922 -25.47 8.43 -30.88
CA CYS A 922 -26.59 9.15 -31.51
C CYS A 922 -26.57 10.66 -31.23
N ALA A 923 -25.38 11.26 -31.14
CA ALA A 923 -25.16 12.67 -30.84
C ALA A 923 -23.86 13.16 -31.49
N PRO A 924 -23.66 14.49 -31.66
CA PRO A 924 -22.42 15.02 -32.21
C PRO A 924 -21.24 14.73 -31.29
N VAL A 925 -20.13 14.33 -31.92
CA VAL A 925 -18.81 14.12 -31.33
C VAL A 925 -17.87 15.13 -31.95
N TYR A 926 -17.16 15.90 -31.12
CA TYR A 926 -16.17 16.86 -31.58
C TYR A 926 -14.79 16.21 -31.56
N ARG A 927 -14.11 16.16 -32.70
CA ARG A 927 -12.74 15.65 -32.82
C ARG A 927 -11.79 16.81 -33.10
N TYR A 928 -10.88 17.06 -32.17
CA TYR A 928 -9.81 18.04 -32.31
C TYR A 928 -8.51 17.37 -32.80
N ARG A 929 -7.90 17.95 -33.83
CA ARG A 929 -6.65 17.46 -34.41
C ARG A 929 -5.84 18.58 -35.07
N VAL A 930 -4.60 18.74 -34.68
CA VAL A 930 -3.61 19.66 -35.27
C VAL A 930 -2.78 18.96 -36.33
N SER A 931 -2.46 17.68 -36.19
CA SER A 931 -1.58 16.94 -37.09
C SER A 931 -2.22 16.66 -38.46
N ASP A 932 -1.56 17.04 -39.55
CA ASP A 932 -2.01 16.76 -40.92
C ASP A 932 -1.41 15.45 -41.50
N ALA A 933 -0.63 14.71 -40.69
CA ALA A 933 0.12 13.54 -41.15
C ALA A 933 -0.77 12.29 -41.38
N PRO A 934 -0.52 11.48 -42.42
CA PRO A 934 -1.20 10.20 -42.60
C PRO A 934 -0.81 9.19 -41.50
N ALA A 935 -1.70 8.24 -41.20
CA ALA A 935 -1.42 7.17 -40.24
C ALA A 935 -0.14 6.41 -40.61
N VAL A 936 0.68 6.07 -39.60
CA VAL A 936 1.86 5.23 -39.81
C VAL A 936 1.39 3.88 -40.36
N LYS A 937 2.01 3.42 -41.45
CA LYS A 937 1.65 2.11 -42.05
C LYS A 937 1.84 1.01 -41.01
N PRO A 938 0.91 0.05 -40.90
CA PRO A 938 1.07 -1.07 -39.97
C PRO A 938 2.37 -1.79 -40.27
N GLU A 939 3.22 -1.92 -39.25
CA GLU A 939 4.42 -2.73 -39.33
C GLU A 939 3.96 -4.18 -39.50
N ALA A 940 4.51 -4.89 -40.49
CA ALA A 940 4.16 -6.30 -40.70
C ALA A 940 4.69 -7.10 -39.51
N GLU A 941 3.81 -7.44 -38.58
CA GLU A 941 4.14 -8.35 -37.49
C GLU A 941 4.66 -9.67 -38.09
N LYS A 942 5.82 -10.11 -37.63
CA LYS A 942 6.18 -11.52 -37.75
C LYS A 942 5.03 -12.28 -37.08
N PRO A 943 4.41 -13.27 -37.75
CA PRO A 943 3.40 -14.08 -37.11
C PRO A 943 3.98 -14.59 -35.81
N ALA A 944 3.36 -14.27 -34.68
CA ALA A 944 3.58 -15.06 -33.49
C ALA A 944 3.24 -16.48 -33.93
N GLU A 945 4.24 -17.37 -33.93
CA GLU A 945 4.00 -18.79 -34.11
C GLU A 945 3.02 -19.16 -33.00
N THR A 946 1.74 -19.27 -33.35
CA THR A 946 0.77 -20.00 -32.54
C THR A 946 1.35 -21.39 -32.44
N ALA A 947 2.04 -21.66 -31.34
CA ALA A 947 2.47 -23.00 -31.00
C ALA A 947 1.19 -23.85 -31.11
N PRO A 948 1.20 -24.91 -31.92
CA PRO A 948 0.02 -25.75 -32.03
C PRO A 948 -0.37 -26.16 -30.61
N GLU A 949 -1.64 -25.97 -30.25
CA GLU A 949 -2.21 -26.54 -29.03
C GLU A 949 -1.94 -28.04 -29.10
N THR A 950 -0.86 -28.44 -28.44
CA THR A 950 -0.53 -29.84 -28.27
C THR A 950 -1.53 -30.32 -27.26
N ALA A 951 -2.44 -31.20 -27.70
CA ALA A 951 -3.36 -31.86 -26.82
C ALA A 951 -2.56 -32.37 -25.61
N LEU A 952 -2.95 -31.92 -24.41
CA LEU A 952 -2.30 -32.32 -23.18
C LEU A 952 -2.23 -33.86 -23.17
N PRO A 953 -1.05 -34.46 -22.98
CA PRO A 953 -0.93 -35.91 -22.84
C PRO A 953 -1.97 -36.43 -21.87
N GLU A 954 -2.65 -37.53 -22.20
CA GLU A 954 -3.72 -38.12 -21.38
C GLU A 954 -3.27 -38.41 -19.93
N ALA A 955 -1.97 -38.62 -19.74
CA ALA A 955 -1.32 -38.74 -18.44
C ALA A 955 -1.41 -37.48 -17.55
N LEU A 956 -1.53 -36.28 -18.12
CA LEU A 956 -1.71 -35.01 -17.39
C LEU A 956 -3.16 -34.76 -16.97
N LEU A 957 -4.12 -35.49 -17.57
CA LEU A 957 -5.54 -35.46 -17.21
C LEU A 957 -5.89 -36.51 -16.15
N SER A 958 -4.94 -37.39 -15.83
CA SER A 958 -5.05 -38.42 -14.81
C SER A 958 -4.38 -37.91 -13.52
N PRO A 959 -4.99 -38.08 -12.34
CA PRO A 959 -4.32 -37.74 -11.09
C PRO A 959 -3.01 -38.53 -10.98
N PRO A 960 -1.88 -37.88 -10.62
CA PRO A 960 -0.63 -38.59 -10.44
C PRO A 960 -0.81 -39.68 -9.38
N PRO A 961 -0.21 -40.88 -9.56
CA PRO A 961 -0.26 -41.92 -8.55
C PRO A 961 0.28 -41.33 -7.24
N MET A 962 -0.41 -41.60 -6.12
CA MET A 962 0.07 -41.19 -4.80
C MET A 962 1.54 -41.62 -4.66
N PRO A 963 2.46 -40.71 -4.29
CA PRO A 963 3.83 -41.09 -4.01
C PRO A 963 3.80 -42.21 -2.98
N ALA A 964 4.45 -43.34 -3.28
CA ALA A 964 4.63 -44.39 -2.30
C ALA A 964 5.35 -43.76 -1.08
N ASP A 965 4.82 -43.99 0.12
CA ASP A 965 5.46 -43.56 1.36
C ASP A 965 6.93 -43.97 1.31
N LEU A 966 7.83 -42.99 1.17
CA LEU A 966 9.26 -43.26 1.17
C LEU A 966 9.58 -43.85 2.56
N PRO A 967 10.02 -45.11 2.65
CA PRO A 967 10.35 -45.69 3.94
C PRO A 967 11.44 -44.84 4.59
N ARG A 968 11.31 -44.58 5.90
CA ARG A 968 12.31 -43.81 6.65
C ARG A 968 13.70 -44.43 6.40
N PRO A 969 14.70 -43.63 5.99
CA PRO A 969 16.00 -44.17 5.63
C PRO A 969 16.65 -44.85 6.84
N LEU A 970 17.09 -46.08 6.64
CA LEU A 970 17.85 -46.83 7.62
C LEU A 970 19.28 -46.28 7.61
N SER A 971 19.63 -45.48 8.62
CA SER A 971 21.01 -45.01 8.79
C SER A 971 21.88 -46.17 9.29
N PRO A 972 22.98 -46.55 8.61
CA PRO A 972 23.84 -47.67 8.99
C PRO A 972 24.37 -47.61 10.43
N SER A 973 24.61 -46.41 10.95
CA SER A 973 25.05 -46.19 12.33
C SER A 973 23.97 -46.49 13.39
N ARG A 974 22.68 -46.52 13.01
CA ARG A 974 21.55 -46.92 13.87
C ARG A 974 21.07 -48.35 13.63
N ALA A 975 21.56 -49.02 12.59
CA ALA A 975 21.19 -50.40 12.28
C ALA A 975 21.59 -51.40 13.39
N GLY A 976 22.63 -51.08 14.17
CA GLY A 976 23.04 -51.89 15.33
C GLY A 976 22.00 -52.01 16.45
N ALA A 977 21.11 -51.01 16.61
CA ALA A 977 20.03 -51.05 17.61
C ALA A 977 18.94 -52.09 17.30
N LEU A 978 18.92 -52.66 16.09
CA LEU A 978 18.04 -53.77 15.72
C LEU A 978 18.60 -55.15 16.13
N ILE A 979 19.90 -55.24 16.43
CA ILE A 979 20.60 -56.49 16.76
C ILE A 979 20.82 -56.61 18.27
N GLU A 980 21.09 -55.50 18.97
CA GLU A 980 21.32 -55.44 20.42
C GLU A 980 20.33 -54.47 21.08
N ALA A 981 19.41 -54.99 21.91
CA ALA A 981 18.36 -54.20 22.55
C ALA A 981 18.87 -53.18 23.60
N ASP A 982 20.09 -53.37 24.11
CA ASP A 982 20.74 -52.49 25.10
C ASP A 982 21.76 -51.51 24.46
N TYR A 983 21.85 -51.47 23.13
CA TYR A 983 22.72 -50.50 22.45
C TYR A 983 22.06 -49.13 22.43
N GLU A 984 22.37 -48.28 23.41
CA GLU A 984 22.07 -46.85 23.33
C GLU A 984 22.99 -46.21 22.27
N PRO A 985 22.47 -45.77 21.11
CA PRO A 985 23.27 -44.93 20.24
C PRO A 985 23.58 -43.65 21.01
N VAL A 986 24.86 -43.29 21.14
CA VAL A 986 25.21 -41.91 21.49
C VAL A 986 24.53 -41.05 20.44
N PRO A 987 23.52 -40.24 20.80
CA PRO A 987 22.87 -39.42 19.82
C PRO A 987 23.96 -38.52 19.22
N SER A 988 23.97 -38.39 17.91
CA SER A 988 24.44 -37.14 17.32
C SER A 988 23.20 -36.26 17.28
N PRO A 989 22.94 -35.43 18.31
CA PRO A 989 21.95 -34.40 18.18
C PRO A 989 22.65 -33.18 17.56
N LEU A 990 21.95 -32.56 16.62
CA LEU A 990 21.87 -31.12 16.44
C LEU A 990 22.84 -30.43 15.46
N SER A 991 22.17 -29.63 14.62
CA SER A 991 22.72 -28.55 13.82
C SER A 991 23.34 -27.47 14.75
N PRO A 992 24.51 -26.90 14.44
CA PRO A 992 25.16 -25.87 15.26
C PRO A 992 24.39 -24.54 15.34
N VAL A 993 23.23 -24.43 14.67
CA VAL A 993 22.49 -23.19 14.49
C VAL A 993 21.38 -23.01 15.54
N LEU A 994 20.98 -24.06 16.28
CA LEU A 994 19.74 -24.02 17.06
C LEU A 994 19.84 -24.31 18.57
N ASP A 995 20.98 -24.75 19.11
CA ASP A 995 21.12 -24.99 20.57
C ASP A 995 22.53 -24.66 21.10
N GLU A 996 22.68 -23.53 21.80
CA GLU A 996 23.95 -23.08 22.44
C GLU A 996 24.28 -23.82 23.76
N ALA A 997 23.43 -24.75 24.22
CA ALA A 997 23.48 -25.28 25.58
C ALA A 997 23.89 -26.76 25.68
N ARG A 998 25.12 -27.11 25.28
CA ARG A 998 25.96 -28.20 25.86
C ARG A 998 27.23 -28.41 25.03
N LYS A 999 28.40 -28.05 25.58
CA LYS A 999 29.71 -28.32 24.96
C LYS A 999 29.97 -29.85 24.93
N PRO A 1000 30.36 -30.44 23.78
CA PRO A 1000 30.69 -31.86 23.71
C PRO A 1000 31.88 -32.19 24.63
N GLY A 1001 31.83 -33.32 25.34
CA GLY A 1001 32.90 -33.76 26.22
C GLY A 1001 34.24 -33.95 25.49
N PHE A 1002 35.35 -33.79 26.21
CA PHE A 1002 36.72 -33.82 25.67
C PHE A 1002 37.01 -35.03 24.76
N ALA A 1003 36.52 -36.23 25.12
CA ALA A 1003 36.70 -37.45 24.33
C ALA A 1003 36.06 -37.36 22.93
N ILE A 1004 34.89 -36.74 22.81
CA ILE A 1004 34.17 -36.57 21.53
C ILE A 1004 34.91 -35.54 20.65
N GLN A 1005 35.32 -34.42 21.25
CA GLN A 1005 36.09 -33.39 20.53
C GLN A 1005 37.43 -33.94 20.01
N ARG A 1006 38.11 -34.76 20.82
CA ARG A 1006 39.33 -35.46 20.42
C ARG A 1006 39.08 -36.43 19.26
N GLY A 1007 38.03 -37.25 19.33
CA GLY A 1007 37.70 -38.19 18.26
C GLY A 1007 37.40 -37.52 16.93
N LEU A 1008 36.62 -36.43 16.96
CA LEU A 1008 36.34 -35.62 15.76
C LEU A 1008 37.61 -34.99 15.16
N ALA A 1009 38.52 -34.51 16.01
CA ALA A 1009 39.79 -33.96 15.55
C ALA A 1009 40.67 -35.04 14.89
N VAL A 1010 40.76 -36.24 15.45
CA VAL A 1010 41.51 -37.38 14.88
C VAL A 1010 40.94 -37.78 13.51
N HIS A 1011 39.61 -37.93 13.39
CA HIS A 1011 38.97 -38.25 12.10
C HIS A 1011 39.26 -37.17 11.06
N LYS A 1012 39.17 -35.88 11.43
CA LYS A 1012 39.42 -34.78 10.51
C LYS A 1012 40.87 -34.73 10.03
N LEU A 1013 41.82 -35.02 10.91
CA LEU A 1013 43.23 -35.09 10.55
C LEU A 1013 43.51 -36.29 9.62
N LEU A 1014 42.95 -37.47 9.90
CA LEU A 1014 43.05 -38.63 9.01
C LEU A 1014 42.34 -38.42 7.66
N GLN A 1015 41.34 -37.54 7.60
CA GLN A 1015 40.69 -37.13 6.36
C GLN A 1015 41.64 -36.26 5.50
N LEU A 1016 42.22 -35.21 6.09
CA LEU A 1016 42.89 -34.13 5.34
C LEU A 1016 44.38 -34.36 5.11
N LEU A 1017 45.10 -34.94 6.09
CA LEU A 1017 46.56 -35.06 6.02
C LEU A 1017 47.08 -35.99 4.91
N PRO A 1018 46.40 -37.06 4.49
CA PRO A 1018 46.85 -37.89 3.37
C PRO A 1018 47.01 -37.11 2.06
N GLU A 1019 46.20 -36.06 1.84
CA GLU A 1019 46.25 -35.20 0.65
C GLU A 1019 47.30 -34.07 0.77
N CYS A 1020 47.84 -33.85 1.97
CA CYS A 1020 48.86 -32.84 2.24
C CYS A 1020 50.28 -33.41 2.01
N PRO A 1021 51.20 -32.65 1.38
CA PRO A 1021 52.61 -33.03 1.25
C PRO A 1021 53.21 -33.39 2.62
N GLN A 1022 54.02 -34.45 2.68
CA GLN A 1022 54.52 -34.99 3.96
C GLN A 1022 55.24 -33.93 4.82
N GLU A 1023 55.98 -33.02 4.18
CA GLU A 1023 56.73 -31.93 4.84
C GLU A 1023 55.82 -30.88 5.49
N GLU A 1024 54.56 -30.75 5.05
CA GLU A 1024 53.62 -29.74 5.53
C GLU A 1024 52.64 -30.26 6.59
N ARG A 1025 52.56 -31.59 6.78
CA ARG A 1025 51.56 -32.24 7.64
C ARG A 1025 51.65 -31.81 9.10
N GLU A 1026 52.86 -31.65 9.63
CA GLU A 1026 53.07 -31.23 11.02
C GLU A 1026 52.60 -29.79 11.24
N ALA A 1027 53.00 -28.87 10.36
CA ALA A 1027 52.57 -27.47 10.41
C ALA A 1027 51.06 -27.30 10.21
N ALA A 1028 50.46 -28.06 9.28
CA ALA A 1028 49.01 -28.06 9.05
C ALA A 1028 48.23 -28.60 10.26
N THR A 1029 48.73 -29.66 10.89
CA THR A 1029 48.16 -30.24 12.13
C THR A 1029 48.19 -29.23 13.27
N GLY A 1030 49.32 -28.53 13.46
CA GLY A 1030 49.45 -27.48 14.47
C GLY A 1030 48.39 -26.39 14.32
N ARG A 1031 48.26 -25.81 13.12
CA ARG A 1031 47.25 -24.78 12.82
C ARG A 1031 45.82 -25.26 13.08
N TYR A 1032 45.51 -26.52 12.78
CA TYR A 1032 44.19 -27.08 13.01
C TYR A 1032 43.90 -27.32 14.50
N LEU A 1033 44.84 -27.93 15.22
CA LEU A 1033 44.70 -28.21 16.65
C LEU A 1033 44.70 -26.94 17.50
N ASP A 1034 45.38 -25.87 17.09
CA ASP A 1034 45.30 -24.56 17.77
C ASP A 1034 43.91 -23.94 17.66
N ARG A 1035 43.20 -24.20 16.56
CA ARG A 1035 41.84 -23.68 16.34
C ARG A 1035 40.76 -24.52 17.03
N VAL A 1036 40.87 -25.85 16.95
CA VAL A 1036 39.84 -26.78 17.45
C VAL A 1036 40.08 -27.17 18.91
N GLY A 1037 41.34 -27.27 19.32
CA GLY A 1037 41.78 -27.66 20.66
C GLY A 1037 42.31 -26.48 21.48
N GLY A 1038 41.82 -25.25 21.27
CA GLY A 1038 42.30 -24.04 21.94
C GLY A 1038 42.29 -24.10 23.48
N THR A 1039 41.45 -24.96 24.06
CA THR A 1039 41.36 -25.22 25.51
C THR A 1039 42.17 -26.44 25.98
N TRP A 1040 42.82 -27.19 25.08
CA TRP A 1040 43.65 -28.36 25.41
C TRP A 1040 45.07 -27.94 25.75
N SER A 1041 45.72 -28.68 26.63
CA SER A 1041 47.14 -28.55 26.95
C SER A 1041 48.03 -28.89 25.74
N SER A 1042 49.27 -28.39 25.74
CA SER A 1042 50.25 -28.71 24.70
C SER A 1042 50.54 -30.21 24.62
N GLU A 1043 50.56 -30.91 25.75
CA GLU A 1043 50.75 -32.36 25.82
C GLU A 1043 49.59 -33.12 25.15
N GLU A 1044 48.35 -32.68 25.33
CA GLU A 1044 47.18 -33.30 24.71
C GLU A 1044 47.16 -33.11 23.19
N ARG A 1045 47.49 -31.91 22.69
CA ARG A 1045 47.60 -31.65 21.24
C ARG A 1045 48.71 -32.51 20.63
N GLN A 1046 49.84 -32.62 21.33
CA GLN A 1046 50.97 -33.43 20.87
C GLN A 1046 50.65 -34.93 20.89
N ALA A 1047 49.86 -35.41 21.86
CA ALA A 1047 49.38 -36.79 21.90
C ALA A 1047 48.44 -37.12 20.74
N VAL A 1048 47.56 -36.20 20.34
CA VAL A 1048 46.69 -36.35 19.16
C VAL A 1048 47.52 -36.42 17.88
N TRP A 1049 48.50 -35.53 17.72
CA TRP A 1049 49.42 -35.58 16.59
C TRP A 1049 50.20 -36.89 16.54
N HIS A 1050 50.74 -37.35 17.67
CA HIS A 1050 51.51 -38.58 17.74
C HIS A 1050 50.68 -39.81 17.34
N SER A 1051 49.42 -39.89 17.77
CA SER A 1051 48.49 -40.97 17.39
C SER A 1051 48.18 -40.95 15.88
N VAL A 1052 47.89 -39.79 15.30
CA VAL A 1052 47.62 -39.67 13.86
C VAL A 1052 48.88 -39.96 13.03
N ARG A 1053 50.04 -39.44 13.45
CA ARG A 1053 51.33 -39.67 12.80
C ARG A 1053 51.69 -41.16 12.79
N ALA A 1054 51.51 -41.85 13.92
CA ALA A 1054 51.78 -43.29 14.02
C ALA A 1054 50.94 -44.10 13.01
N ILE A 1055 49.70 -43.68 12.72
CA ILE A 1055 48.83 -44.34 11.73
C ILE A 1055 49.28 -44.01 10.30
N LEU A 1056 49.64 -42.76 10.01
CA LEU A 1056 50.02 -42.35 8.65
C LEU A 1056 51.40 -42.88 8.24
N GLU A 1057 52.31 -43.09 9.19
CA GLU A 1057 53.69 -43.57 8.94
C GLU A 1057 53.84 -45.09 9.04
N ASP A 1058 52.83 -45.81 9.55
CA ASP A 1058 52.90 -47.27 9.65
C ASP A 1058 52.63 -47.94 8.30
N THR A 1059 53.63 -48.71 7.84
CA THR A 1059 53.62 -49.39 6.54
C THR A 1059 52.44 -50.35 6.36
N ARG A 1060 51.84 -50.85 7.45
CA ARG A 1060 50.67 -51.75 7.42
C ARG A 1060 49.40 -51.03 6.92
N PHE A 1061 49.29 -49.72 7.12
CA PHE A 1061 48.13 -48.93 6.69
C PHE A 1061 48.39 -48.17 5.38
N ALA A 1062 49.58 -48.28 4.79
CA ALA A 1062 49.94 -47.59 3.55
C ALA A 1062 48.93 -47.80 2.40
N PRO A 1063 48.35 -49.01 2.19
CA PRO A 1063 47.32 -49.20 1.15
C PRO A 1063 46.04 -48.39 1.38
N ILE A 1064 45.69 -48.08 2.64
CA ILE A 1064 44.48 -47.33 3.02
C ILE A 1064 44.64 -45.84 2.66
N PHE A 1065 45.87 -45.33 2.69
CA PHE A 1065 46.20 -43.93 2.42
C PHE A 1065 46.86 -43.71 1.06
N ALA A 1066 46.89 -44.73 0.20
CA ALA A 1066 47.49 -44.66 -1.13
C ALA A 1066 46.76 -43.67 -2.07
N PRO A 1067 47.45 -43.14 -3.10
CA PRO A 1067 46.84 -42.31 -4.12
C PRO A 1067 45.64 -43.02 -4.77
N GLY A 1068 44.46 -42.39 -4.77
CA GLY A 1068 43.21 -42.97 -5.25
C GLY A 1068 42.23 -43.39 -4.15
N SER A 1069 42.67 -43.43 -2.89
CA SER A 1069 41.77 -43.58 -1.74
C SER A 1069 41.03 -42.27 -1.44
N ARG A 1070 39.73 -42.38 -1.15
CA ARG A 1070 38.84 -41.25 -0.86
C ARG A 1070 38.41 -41.31 0.60
N ALA A 1071 38.45 -40.17 1.27
CA ALA A 1071 37.88 -40.03 2.61
C ALA A 1071 36.41 -39.59 2.54
N GLU A 1072 35.62 -39.96 3.54
CA GLU A 1072 34.30 -39.37 3.81
C GLU A 1072 33.30 -39.54 2.63
N VAL A 1073 33.29 -40.73 2.05
CA VAL A 1073 32.49 -41.07 0.86
C VAL A 1073 31.03 -41.27 1.27
N SER A 1074 30.15 -40.41 0.78
CA SER A 1074 28.70 -40.54 0.98
C SER A 1074 28.15 -41.62 0.06
N VAL A 1075 27.43 -42.58 0.64
CA VAL A 1075 26.83 -43.71 -0.06
C VAL A 1075 25.33 -43.76 0.22
N MET A 1076 24.53 -43.90 -0.83
CA MET A 1076 23.07 -43.99 -0.75
C MET A 1076 22.56 -44.99 -1.78
N GLY A 1077 21.55 -45.78 -1.41
CA GLY A 1077 20.98 -46.78 -2.29
C GLY A 1077 19.84 -47.55 -1.63
N GLU A 1078 19.18 -48.40 -2.42
CA GLU A 1078 18.15 -49.31 -1.93
C GLU A 1078 18.76 -50.70 -1.72
N LEU A 1079 18.54 -51.27 -0.54
CA LEU A 1079 18.86 -52.66 -0.23
C LEU A 1079 17.58 -53.44 0.06
N THR A 1080 17.50 -54.67 -0.44
CA THR A 1080 16.42 -55.59 -0.09
C THR A 1080 16.89 -56.47 1.06
N LEU A 1081 16.39 -56.21 2.26
CA LEU A 1081 16.64 -57.02 3.45
C LEU A 1081 15.40 -57.90 3.67
N GLY A 1082 15.54 -59.21 3.48
CA GLY A 1082 14.42 -60.15 3.53
C GLY A 1082 13.37 -59.86 2.45
N LYS A 1083 12.12 -59.56 2.85
CA LYS A 1083 11.00 -59.21 1.94
C LYS A 1083 10.76 -57.71 1.79
N ARG A 1084 11.55 -56.85 2.45
CA ARG A 1084 11.32 -55.39 2.48
C ARG A 1084 12.47 -54.64 1.81
N ARG A 1085 12.13 -53.56 1.10
CA ARG A 1085 13.11 -52.61 0.56
C ARG A 1085 13.38 -51.53 1.59
N HIS A 1086 14.66 -51.26 1.83
CA HIS A 1086 15.12 -50.21 2.73
C HIS A 1086 15.99 -49.23 1.95
N ALA A 1087 15.66 -47.93 2.07
CA ALA A 1087 16.57 -46.87 1.65
C ALA A 1087 17.69 -46.76 2.70
N VAL A 1088 18.94 -46.92 2.28
CA VAL A 1088 20.12 -46.82 3.14
C VAL A 1088 20.92 -45.59 2.73
N SER A 1089 21.29 -44.78 3.71
CA SER A 1089 22.14 -43.60 3.50
C SER A 1089 23.16 -43.51 4.62
N GLY A 1090 24.44 -43.42 4.27
CA GLY A 1090 25.52 -43.30 5.22
C GLY A 1090 26.80 -42.76 4.60
N LYS A 1091 27.85 -42.67 5.42
CA LYS A 1091 29.12 -42.08 5.04
C LYS A 1091 30.25 -43.00 5.50
N VAL A 1092 31.11 -43.39 4.57
CA VAL A 1092 32.26 -44.26 4.81
C VAL A 1092 33.47 -43.37 5.12
N ASP A 1093 34.13 -43.59 6.27
CA ASP A 1093 35.29 -42.78 6.67
C ASP A 1093 36.43 -42.83 5.64
N ARG A 1094 36.73 -44.02 5.10
CA ARG A 1094 37.74 -44.21 4.06
C ARG A 1094 37.38 -45.35 3.10
N LEU A 1095 37.51 -45.08 1.81
CA LEU A 1095 37.33 -46.05 0.73
C LEU A 1095 38.59 -46.09 -0.12
N ALA A 1096 39.29 -47.22 -0.14
CA ALA A 1096 40.45 -47.44 -0.98
C ALA A 1096 40.08 -48.39 -2.12
N VAL A 1097 40.21 -47.92 -3.36
CA VAL A 1097 39.83 -48.69 -4.56
C VAL A 1097 41.11 -49.06 -5.30
N THR A 1098 41.41 -50.36 -5.34
CA THR A 1098 42.51 -50.95 -6.10
C THR A 1098 41.97 -51.64 -7.36
N ASP A 1099 42.85 -52.13 -8.24
CA ASP A 1099 42.44 -52.81 -9.47
C ASP A 1099 41.65 -54.11 -9.19
N ASP A 1100 41.99 -54.82 -8.10
CA ASP A 1100 41.42 -56.13 -7.75
C ASP A 1100 40.39 -56.08 -6.60
N ALA A 1101 40.44 -55.05 -5.74
CA ALA A 1101 39.62 -54.97 -4.54
C ALA A 1101 39.19 -53.53 -4.14
N VAL A 1102 38.09 -53.44 -3.40
CA VAL A 1102 37.55 -52.23 -2.77
C VAL A 1102 37.58 -52.42 -1.26
N LEU A 1103 38.46 -51.68 -0.57
CA LEU A 1103 38.62 -51.75 0.88
C LEU A 1103 37.85 -50.60 1.55
N ILE A 1104 36.90 -50.98 2.42
CA ILE A 1104 36.09 -50.09 3.25
C ILE A 1104 36.75 -50.04 4.64
N VAL A 1105 37.10 -48.85 5.13
CA VAL A 1105 37.66 -48.68 6.47
C VAL A 1105 36.84 -47.67 7.25
N ASP A 1106 36.41 -48.07 8.45
CA ASP A 1106 35.70 -47.23 9.41
C ASP A 1106 36.57 -47.02 10.66
N TYR A 1107 36.68 -45.77 11.10
CA TYR A 1107 37.61 -45.36 12.16
C TYR A 1107 36.91 -45.35 13.51
N LYS A 1108 37.54 -45.96 14.52
CA LYS A 1108 37.01 -46.01 15.89
C LYS A 1108 38.03 -45.48 16.90
N THR A 1109 37.51 -44.84 17.96
CA THR A 1109 38.29 -44.14 19.00
C THR A 1109 38.02 -44.69 20.41
N ASN A 1110 37.46 -45.91 20.50
CA ASN A 1110 37.01 -46.52 21.77
C ASN A 1110 38.16 -46.75 22.77
N ARG A 1111 37.83 -46.62 24.08
CA ARG A 1111 38.71 -46.95 25.21
C ARG A 1111 38.03 -47.95 26.16
N PRO A 1112 38.62 -49.11 26.43
CA PRO A 1112 39.79 -49.70 25.76
C PRO A 1112 39.46 -50.14 24.31
N ALA A 1113 40.46 -50.14 23.43
CA ALA A 1113 40.31 -50.69 22.08
C ALA A 1113 40.28 -52.24 22.14
N PRO A 1114 39.39 -52.91 21.40
CA PRO A 1114 39.31 -54.37 21.35
C PRO A 1114 40.58 -54.97 20.73
N LYS A 1115 41.02 -56.12 21.27
CA LYS A 1115 42.24 -56.81 20.83
C LYS A 1115 42.00 -57.84 19.73
N SER A 1116 40.77 -58.34 19.60
CA SER A 1116 40.33 -59.22 18.52
C SER A 1116 38.99 -58.73 17.95
N LEU A 1117 38.63 -59.22 16.76
CA LEU A 1117 37.34 -58.92 16.14
C LEU A 1117 36.15 -59.43 16.97
N GLU A 1118 36.34 -60.44 17.82
CA GLU A 1118 35.28 -61.01 18.68
C GLU A 1118 34.88 -60.07 19.82
N GLU A 1119 35.77 -59.15 20.20
CA GLU A 1119 35.53 -58.11 21.20
C GLU A 1119 34.94 -56.84 20.58
N ALA A 1120 34.82 -56.76 19.24
CA ALA A 1120 34.26 -55.59 18.56
C ALA A 1120 32.72 -55.61 18.62
N PRO A 1121 32.05 -54.47 18.91
CA PRO A 1121 30.59 -54.39 18.94
C PRO A 1121 29.94 -54.87 17.64
N ALA A 1122 28.87 -55.68 17.74
CA ALA A 1122 28.16 -56.22 16.58
C ALA A 1122 27.61 -55.11 15.66
N ALA A 1123 27.27 -53.96 16.24
CA ALA A 1123 26.84 -52.76 15.52
C ALA A 1123 27.86 -52.27 14.48
N TYR A 1124 29.16 -52.37 14.76
CA TYR A 1124 30.21 -51.92 13.82
C TYR A 1124 30.33 -52.87 12.63
N VAL A 1125 30.17 -54.17 12.86
CA VAL A 1125 30.17 -55.19 11.81
C VAL A 1125 28.92 -55.05 10.92
N ALA A 1126 27.75 -54.80 11.52
CA ALA A 1126 26.50 -54.56 10.80
C ALA A 1126 26.56 -53.30 9.91
N GLN A 1127 27.17 -52.22 10.41
CA GLN A 1127 27.40 -50.99 9.63
C GLN A 1127 28.27 -51.26 8.40
N LEU A 1128 29.39 -51.97 8.56
CA LEU A 1128 30.27 -52.33 7.46
C LEU A 1128 29.62 -53.29 6.45
N ALA A 1129 28.78 -54.21 6.93
CA ALA A 1129 28.06 -55.16 6.06
C ALA A 1129 27.04 -54.44 5.15
N LEU A 1130 26.33 -53.43 5.67
CA LEU A 1130 25.45 -52.57 4.86
C LEU A 1130 26.24 -51.79 3.81
N TYR A 1131 27.41 -51.23 4.15
CA TYR A 1131 28.25 -50.52 3.18
C TYR A 1131 28.81 -51.44 2.10
N ALA A 1132 29.30 -52.62 2.50
CA ALA A 1132 29.83 -53.60 1.57
C ALA A 1132 28.75 -53.98 0.54
N GLU A 1133 27.54 -54.26 1.00
CA GLU A 1133 26.44 -54.72 0.13
C GLU A 1133 25.91 -53.63 -0.79
N LEU A 1134 25.95 -52.36 -0.35
CA LEU A 1134 25.58 -51.22 -1.16
C LEU A 1134 26.62 -50.89 -2.25
N LEU A 1135 27.89 -51.24 -2.02
CA LEU A 1135 29.00 -50.97 -2.94
C LEU A 1135 29.23 -52.08 -3.97
N LYS A 1136 28.83 -53.33 -3.71
CA LYS A 1136 29.01 -54.45 -4.67
C LYS A 1136 28.46 -54.16 -6.08
N PRO A 1137 27.26 -53.58 -6.27
CA PRO A 1137 26.75 -53.25 -7.61
C PRO A 1137 27.57 -52.18 -8.35
N LEU A 1138 28.26 -51.30 -7.61
CA LEU A 1138 29.04 -50.20 -8.18
C LEU A 1138 30.42 -50.63 -8.68
N TYR A 1139 30.93 -51.78 -8.22
CA TYR A 1139 32.25 -52.31 -8.58
C TYR A 1139 32.16 -53.77 -9.07
N PRO A 1140 31.50 -54.03 -10.21
CA PRO A 1140 31.38 -55.38 -10.74
C PRO A 1140 32.76 -55.96 -11.08
N GLY A 1141 33.07 -57.13 -10.52
CA GLY A 1141 34.33 -57.84 -10.75
C GLY A 1141 35.48 -57.53 -9.77
N ARG A 1142 35.26 -56.66 -8.76
CA ARG A 1142 36.23 -56.41 -7.68
C ARG A 1142 35.75 -57.02 -6.36
N ARG A 1143 36.68 -57.50 -5.53
CA ARG A 1143 36.35 -58.01 -4.19
C ARG A 1143 36.12 -56.85 -3.22
N VAL A 1144 35.02 -56.84 -2.47
CA VAL A 1144 34.75 -55.81 -1.46
C VAL A 1144 35.20 -56.32 -0.10
N GLU A 1145 36.21 -55.68 0.48
CA GLU A 1145 36.78 -55.99 1.79
C GLU A 1145 36.43 -54.90 2.80
N ALA A 1146 36.28 -55.24 4.07
CA ALA A 1146 35.97 -54.28 5.13
C ALA A 1146 36.91 -54.45 6.33
N ALA A 1147 37.28 -53.34 6.97
CA ALA A 1147 38.14 -53.34 8.15
C ALA A 1147 37.77 -52.22 9.14
N LEU A 1148 38.02 -52.47 10.42
CA LEU A 1148 37.92 -51.46 11.48
C LEU A 1148 39.32 -51.00 11.86
N LEU A 1149 39.55 -49.68 11.85
CA LEU A 1149 40.82 -49.09 12.29
C LEU A 1149 40.62 -48.39 13.63
N PHE A 1150 41.25 -48.93 14.67
CA PHE A 1150 41.27 -48.29 15.99
C PHE A 1150 42.42 -47.29 16.05
N THR A 1151 42.09 -46.04 16.33
CA THR A 1151 43.05 -44.92 16.24
C THR A 1151 43.87 -44.72 17.52
N GLU A 1152 43.36 -45.22 18.66
CA GLU A 1152 44.01 -45.16 19.97
C GLU A 1152 45.15 -46.18 20.11
N THR A 1153 44.91 -47.41 19.64
CA THR A 1153 45.92 -48.45 19.50
C THR A 1153 45.94 -48.77 18.01
N PRO A 1154 46.97 -48.40 17.23
CA PRO A 1154 46.97 -48.51 15.77
C PRO A 1154 46.89 -49.98 15.34
N ALA A 1155 45.65 -50.45 15.26
CA ALA A 1155 45.27 -51.83 15.00
C ALA A 1155 44.19 -51.81 13.92
N LEU A 1156 44.46 -52.51 12.82
CA LEU A 1156 43.50 -52.78 11.76
C LEU A 1156 42.95 -54.18 11.98
N LEU A 1157 41.65 -54.27 12.23
CA LEU A 1157 40.93 -55.54 12.34
C LEU A 1157 40.17 -55.77 11.04
N PRO A 1158 40.66 -56.65 10.14
CA PRO A 1158 39.91 -57.03 8.94
C PRO A 1158 38.67 -57.82 9.37
N VAL A 1159 37.54 -57.56 8.70
CA VAL A 1159 36.28 -58.26 8.93
C VAL A 1159 36.10 -59.32 7.84
N PRO A 1160 36.15 -60.62 8.18
CA PRO A 1160 35.95 -61.70 7.22
C PRO A 1160 34.57 -61.65 6.54
N GLU A 1161 34.50 -62.12 5.29
CA GLU A 1161 33.28 -62.07 4.46
C GLU A 1161 32.12 -62.87 5.08
N ASP A 1162 32.41 -64.00 5.73
CA ASP A 1162 31.45 -64.82 6.47
C ASP A 1162 30.81 -64.06 7.64
N ARG A 1163 31.57 -63.18 8.30
CA ARG A 1163 31.05 -62.33 9.39
C ARG A 1163 30.17 -61.18 8.89
N LEU A 1164 30.48 -60.61 7.72
CA LEU A 1164 29.63 -59.61 7.08
C LEU A 1164 28.29 -60.24 6.62
N ALA A 1165 28.35 -61.46 6.07
CA ALA A 1165 27.17 -62.21 5.66
C ALA A 1165 26.25 -62.57 6.86
N ASP A 1166 26.82 -63.09 7.95
CA ASP A 1166 26.09 -63.38 9.20
C ASP A 1166 25.43 -62.12 9.80
N ALA A 1167 26.12 -60.96 9.76
CA ALA A 1167 25.55 -59.70 10.23
C ALA A 1167 24.38 -59.21 9.35
N LEU A 1168 24.46 -59.37 8.03
CA LEU A 1168 23.34 -59.09 7.12
C LEU A 1168 22.15 -60.03 7.35
N GLU A 1169 22.40 -61.32 7.57
CA GLU A 1169 21.35 -62.30 7.85
C GLU A 1169 20.61 -61.97 9.16
N ARG A 1170 21.33 -61.57 10.21
CA ARG A 1170 20.70 -61.09 11.47
C ARG A 1170 19.85 -59.84 11.28
N LEU A 1171 20.26 -58.91 10.42
CA LEU A 1171 19.46 -57.73 10.06
C LEU A 1171 18.19 -58.11 9.26
N THR A 1172 18.17 -59.25 8.57
CA THR A 1172 16.96 -59.74 7.88
C THR A 1172 15.96 -60.47 8.78
N GLY A 1173 16.41 -60.95 9.95
CA GLY A 1173 15.58 -61.65 10.93
C GLY A 1173 14.91 -60.76 11.99
N ALA A 1174 15.33 -59.49 12.09
CA ALA A 1174 14.87 -58.50 13.07
C ALA A 1174 13.63 -57.70 12.62
#